data_AF-A0A4P9XZ39-F1
#
_entry.id   AF-A0A4P9XZ39-F1
#
_cell.length_a   1.000
_cell.length_b   1.000
_cell.length_c   1.000
_cell.angle_alpha   90.00
_cell.angle_beta   90.00
_cell.angle_gamma   90.00
#
_symmetry.space_group_name_H-M   'P 1'
#
loop_
_entity.id
_entity.type
_entity.pdbx_description
1 polymer ?
#
loop_
_entity_poly.entity_id
_entity_poly.type
_entity_poly.pdbx_seq_one_letter_code
_entity_poly.pdbx_strand_id
1 'polypeptide(L)'
;MAFNSPDDYFAALHGHRQAGFGGTPSEYGSGSEYGAHQGFAYGPTPAQQHLLGNSSPLAGDGKGRDGEEEEEDDEEDEDDIPQERGRQRKLWVGMTWCLTWWIPTIFIATCGRMKRPDIQMAWREKVALCLCIFLFSAAIIAFIVVLPILLCPRVYLYAPNEYTYHQGNAGGDDIYMAIYGVVYDVSNFVRTGHGQSATTNAVSTSDMLQYGGKDVSHLFPQPLPERCPGVVQDPLIPLEFNTTEPAGNGIHLSGSLSPVPSSNMAKPNWFQDRVVNRFNSMGYKKGQVAFTLDMLADDAKKENKRWSLIGNEVFDLSNYFFTLTRHPATGAANVPNYAYLGPGIADLFTSYAGQDNTDRFNNNIQPAEFRPALLNCLRNVFKVGVLDTRKSTRCLVSEYLLLSTSIILVIVILAKFLAALQLGSRRSPEDHDKFIICQVPCYTEGEDSLRSTIDSLASLHYDDKRKLIFIICDGNIVGSGNDRPTPRIALDILGVDPKYDPPSRAFKSVAEGGKQLNYGKIYSGLYEHEGHVVPYIVVVKMGNPTEASRPGNRGKRDSQILLLSFLNRIHHATPMSPLELEICHQLRNVIGVDPAFYEYILMVDADTRVMPDSLNRMVSCMLRDSRIIGLCGETQLQNEELSWATMIQVYEYYISHHLAKAFESLFGSVTCLPGCFSIYRIRTSVGGRPVIISDGVIQDY
;
A
#
# COMPACT_ATOMS: atom_id res chain seq x y z
N MET A 1 -14.09 -18.59 -16.43
CA MET A 1 -15.48 -18.32 -16.87
C MET A 1 -15.61 -16.81 -16.94
N ALA A 2 -15.74 -16.25 -18.15
CA ALA A 2 -15.93 -14.82 -18.33
C ALA A 2 -17.45 -14.55 -18.38
N PHE A 3 -17.93 -13.63 -17.55
CA PHE A 3 -19.31 -13.16 -17.56
C PHE A 3 -19.41 -12.00 -18.55
N ASN A 4 -20.44 -12.02 -19.41
CA ASN A 4 -20.55 -11.13 -20.57
C ASN A 4 -21.34 -9.83 -20.31
N SER A 5 -21.83 -9.60 -19.09
CA SER A 5 -22.43 -8.32 -18.69
C SER A 5 -22.41 -8.10 -17.17
N PRO A 6 -22.53 -6.84 -16.71
CA PRO A 6 -22.69 -6.51 -15.28
C PRO A 6 -23.97 -7.11 -14.67
N ASP A 7 -25.05 -7.25 -15.44
CA ASP A 7 -26.33 -7.76 -14.94
C ASP A 7 -26.26 -9.25 -14.56
N ASP A 8 -25.42 -10.03 -15.26
CA ASP A 8 -25.18 -11.45 -14.96
C ASP A 8 -24.40 -11.64 -13.63
N TYR A 9 -23.62 -10.64 -13.21
CA TYR A 9 -22.94 -10.63 -11.91
C TYR A 9 -23.92 -10.33 -10.76
N PHE A 10 -24.87 -9.41 -10.95
CA PHE A 10 -25.85 -9.04 -9.93
C PHE A 10 -26.96 -10.10 -9.73
N ALA A 11 -27.34 -10.83 -10.77
CA ALA A 11 -28.29 -11.95 -10.65
C ALA A 11 -27.74 -13.10 -9.78
N ALA A 12 -26.42 -13.33 -9.79
CA ALA A 12 -25.77 -14.36 -8.97
C ALA A 12 -25.70 -13.98 -7.47
N LEU A 13 -25.77 -12.68 -7.14
CA LEU A 13 -25.75 -12.20 -5.76
C LEU A 13 -27.14 -12.24 -5.07
N HIS A 14 -28.24 -12.37 -5.81
CA HIS A 14 -29.62 -12.23 -5.28
C HIS A 14 -30.54 -13.46 -5.41
N GLY A 15 -30.03 -14.64 -5.77
CA GLY A 15 -30.85 -15.84 -5.98
C GLY A 15 -31.34 -16.54 -4.70
N HIS A 16 -32.54 -16.17 -4.21
CA HIS A 16 -33.66 -17.06 -3.82
C HIS A 16 -34.60 -16.39 -2.81
N ARG A 17 -35.65 -15.72 -3.30
CA ARG A 17 -36.90 -15.48 -2.56
C ARG A 17 -38.08 -15.94 -3.40
N GLN A 18 -38.77 -16.96 -2.89
CA GLN A 18 -40.21 -17.26 -2.97
C GLN A 18 -40.50 -18.75 -3.24
N ALA A 19 -41.04 -19.41 -2.21
CA ALA A 19 -42.10 -20.40 -2.31
C ALA A 19 -42.81 -20.47 -0.94
N GLY A 20 -44.14 -20.34 -0.95
CA GLY A 20 -44.98 -20.23 0.25
C GLY A 20 -45.44 -21.57 0.86
N PHE A 21 -46.60 -21.50 1.52
CA PHE A 21 -47.26 -22.44 2.45
C PHE A 21 -46.81 -22.26 3.92
N GLY A 22 -47.65 -22.04 4.93
CA GLY A 22 -49.08 -22.33 5.10
C GLY A 22 -49.24 -23.35 6.23
N GLY A 23 -49.59 -22.90 7.45
CA GLY A 23 -49.84 -23.80 8.59
C GLY A 23 -50.08 -23.05 9.91
N THR A 24 -51.27 -23.21 10.46
CA THR A 24 -51.78 -22.71 11.76
C THR A 24 -51.21 -23.48 12.97
N PRO A 25 -51.34 -22.95 14.20
CA PRO A 25 -50.52 -23.33 15.36
C PRO A 25 -51.13 -24.46 16.20
N SER A 26 -50.28 -25.24 16.88
CA SER A 26 -50.67 -26.15 17.95
C SER A 26 -50.13 -25.69 19.30
N GLU A 27 -51.06 -25.43 20.22
CA GLU A 27 -50.87 -25.29 21.65
C GLU A 27 -50.10 -26.48 22.25
N TYR A 28 -49.19 -26.21 23.18
CA TYR A 28 -48.95 -27.07 24.35
C TYR A 28 -48.47 -26.22 25.52
N GLY A 29 -49.29 -26.17 26.56
CA GLY A 29 -48.94 -25.60 27.86
C GLY A 29 -48.20 -26.60 28.75
N SER A 30 -47.36 -26.06 29.63
CA SER A 30 -47.04 -26.50 31.00
C SER A 30 -46.04 -25.46 31.54
N GLY A 31 -46.16 -24.84 32.71
CA GLY A 31 -46.76 -25.30 33.96
C GLY A 31 -45.65 -25.80 34.89
N SER A 32 -44.98 -24.91 35.62
CA SER A 32 -44.38 -25.24 36.92
C SER A 32 -44.06 -23.98 37.74
N GLU A 33 -44.85 -23.78 38.80
CA GLU A 33 -44.51 -23.03 40.01
C GLU A 33 -43.31 -23.66 40.72
N TYR A 34 -42.44 -22.84 41.33
CA TYR A 34 -41.68 -23.01 42.59
C TYR A 34 -40.82 -21.73 42.69
N GLY A 35 -40.66 -20.99 43.77
CA GLY A 35 -40.95 -21.12 45.19
C GLY A 35 -40.06 -20.07 45.86
N ALA A 36 -40.65 -19.21 46.69
CA ALA A 36 -39.95 -18.16 47.43
C ALA A 36 -38.92 -18.73 48.42
N HIS A 37 -37.84 -17.99 48.72
CA HIS A 37 -37.29 -17.85 50.09
C HIS A 37 -36.16 -16.79 50.17
N GLN A 38 -36.32 -15.88 51.15
CA GLN A 38 -35.33 -15.25 52.04
C GLN A 38 -34.10 -14.55 51.41
N GLY A 39 -33.81 -13.26 51.61
CA GLY A 39 -34.03 -12.42 52.79
C GLY A 39 -32.79 -12.43 53.68
N PHE A 40 -31.76 -11.61 53.39
CA PHE A 40 -30.69 -11.28 54.33
C PHE A 40 -30.28 -9.81 54.20
N ALA A 41 -30.57 -9.06 55.26
CA ALA A 41 -30.11 -7.72 55.53
C ALA A 41 -28.76 -7.77 56.26
N TYR A 42 -27.85 -6.84 55.96
CA TYR A 42 -26.82 -6.38 56.89
C TYR A 42 -26.67 -4.87 56.76
N GLY A 43 -26.83 -4.18 57.89
CA GLY A 43 -26.70 -2.73 58.04
C GLY A 43 -25.24 -2.24 58.10
N PRO A 44 -25.05 -0.91 58.16
CA PRO A 44 -23.76 -0.25 57.95
C PRO A 44 -23.01 0.04 59.26
N THR A 45 -21.69 0.27 59.17
CA THR A 45 -20.91 0.94 60.23
C THR A 45 -19.94 1.99 59.65
N PRO A 46 -19.56 3.02 60.44
CA PRO A 46 -19.17 4.35 59.95
C PRO A 46 -17.75 4.81 60.33
N ALA A 47 -17.21 5.81 59.61
CA ALA A 47 -16.15 6.72 60.06
C ALA A 47 -16.18 8.01 59.20
N GLN A 48 -16.78 9.11 59.69
CA GLN A 48 -16.15 10.31 60.28
C GLN A 48 -15.20 11.06 59.32
N GLN A 49 -15.60 12.17 58.70
CA GLN A 49 -15.68 13.57 59.20
C GLN A 49 -14.35 14.19 59.64
N HIS A 50 -13.89 15.20 58.88
CA HIS A 50 -13.16 16.45 59.20
C HIS A 50 -12.47 16.92 57.90
N LEU A 51 -12.54 18.15 57.37
CA LEU A 51 -12.69 19.48 57.95
C LEU A 51 -13.35 20.45 56.97
N LEU A 52 -14.25 21.28 57.50
CA LEU A 52 -14.62 22.60 56.97
C LEU A 52 -13.69 23.67 57.52
N GLY A 53 -13.48 24.71 56.73
CA GLY A 53 -12.86 25.99 57.07
C GLY A 53 -12.40 26.65 55.76
N ASN A 54 -12.65 27.91 55.43
CA ASN A 54 -13.33 28.99 56.13
C ASN A 54 -13.57 30.09 55.06
N SER A 55 -14.65 30.86 55.21
CA SER A 55 -15.03 32.02 54.38
C SER A 55 -14.13 33.26 54.56
N SER A 56 -13.99 34.11 53.52
CA SER A 56 -14.58 35.49 53.48
C SER A 56 -13.90 36.44 52.46
N PRO A 57 -14.60 37.54 52.06
CA PRO A 57 -14.54 38.16 50.72
C PRO A 57 -13.89 39.55 50.72
N LEU A 58 -13.68 40.16 49.55
CA LEU A 58 -13.53 41.63 49.41
C LEU A 58 -14.01 42.12 48.04
N ALA A 59 -14.86 43.14 48.09
CA ALA A 59 -15.44 43.90 47.00
C ALA A 59 -14.53 45.08 46.59
N GLY A 60 -14.71 45.57 45.36
CA GLY A 60 -14.15 46.83 44.87
C GLY A 60 -14.89 47.31 43.62
N ASP A 61 -15.46 48.51 43.72
CA ASP A 61 -16.40 49.19 42.81
C ASP A 61 -15.66 50.24 41.94
N GLY A 62 -16.14 50.55 40.72
CA GLY A 62 -15.80 51.82 40.04
C GLY A 62 -15.63 51.90 38.50
N LYS A 63 -16.74 52.19 37.79
CA LYS A 63 -16.94 53.15 36.66
C LYS A 63 -16.07 53.13 35.36
N GLY A 64 -16.68 52.62 34.27
CA GLY A 64 -17.26 53.34 33.11
C GLY A 64 -16.40 54.19 32.15
N ARG A 65 -16.33 53.78 30.87
CA ARG A 65 -16.44 54.66 29.67
C ARG A 65 -16.66 53.86 28.36
N ASP A 66 -17.56 54.39 27.53
CA ASP A 66 -18.05 53.81 26.26
C ASP A 66 -17.04 53.82 25.10
N GLY A 67 -17.12 52.81 24.25
CA GLY A 67 -16.51 52.72 22.92
C GLY A 67 -16.95 51.43 22.21
N GLU A 68 -17.72 51.57 21.13
CA GLU A 68 -18.16 50.48 20.24
C GLU A 68 -16.98 49.98 19.39
N GLU A 69 -16.52 48.74 19.59
CA GLU A 69 -15.69 47.98 18.65
C GLU A 69 -16.06 46.49 18.67
N GLU A 70 -15.90 45.84 17.53
CA GLU A 70 -16.45 44.55 17.08
C GLU A 70 -16.03 43.35 17.96
N GLU A 71 -16.97 42.45 18.29
CA GLU A 71 -16.74 41.25 19.12
C GLU A 71 -15.90 40.21 18.36
N GLU A 72 -14.60 40.17 18.63
CA GLU A 72 -13.75 38.98 18.45
C GLU A 72 -13.78 38.15 19.74
N ASP A 73 -14.13 36.87 19.62
CA ASP A 73 -14.15 35.88 20.71
C ASP A 73 -12.73 35.66 21.27
N ASP A 74 -12.43 36.33 22.38
CA ASP A 74 -11.24 36.09 23.21
C ASP A 74 -11.47 34.89 24.14
N GLU A 75 -10.84 33.75 23.84
CA GLU A 75 -10.73 32.59 24.73
C GLU A 75 -9.69 32.87 25.82
N GLU A 76 -10.14 33.16 27.05
CA GLU A 76 -9.28 33.28 28.24
C GLU A 76 -8.61 31.95 28.64
N ASP A 77 -7.39 32.09 29.17
CA ASP A 77 -6.34 31.08 29.37
C ASP A 77 -6.72 29.90 30.30
N GLU A 78 -6.47 28.65 29.86
CA GLU A 78 -6.43 27.45 30.70
C GLU A 78 -4.96 27.05 30.97
N ASP A 79 -4.50 27.21 32.21
CA ASP A 79 -3.20 26.73 32.70
C ASP A 79 -3.13 25.19 32.73
N ASP A 80 -2.27 24.61 31.87
CA ASP A 80 -2.02 23.16 31.75
C ASP A 80 -1.04 22.63 32.82
N ILE A 81 -1.48 21.66 33.65
CA ILE A 81 -0.59 20.84 34.48
C ILE A 81 -0.50 19.42 33.88
N PRO A 82 0.70 18.83 33.65
CA PRO A 82 0.83 17.61 32.84
C PRO A 82 0.43 16.33 33.58
N GLN A 83 -0.52 15.57 33.03
CA GLN A 83 -0.80 14.18 33.43
C GLN A 83 0.37 13.23 33.11
N GLU A 84 0.61 12.23 33.97
CA GLU A 84 1.62 11.17 33.75
C GLU A 84 1.23 10.24 32.59
N ARG A 85 1.79 10.51 31.40
CA ARG A 85 1.54 9.72 30.19
C ARG A 85 2.29 8.37 30.21
N GLY A 86 1.62 7.28 29.81
CA GLY A 86 2.21 5.95 29.64
C GLY A 86 3.36 5.91 28.61
N ARG A 87 4.30 4.96 28.75
CA ARG A 87 5.54 4.88 27.95
C ARG A 87 5.30 4.81 26.44
N GLN A 88 4.26 4.11 26.00
CA GLN A 88 3.90 3.98 24.58
C GLN A 88 3.44 5.32 23.99
N ARG A 89 2.59 6.06 24.72
CA ARG A 89 2.13 7.39 24.32
C ARG A 89 3.30 8.36 24.20
N LYS A 90 4.25 8.33 25.15
CA LYS A 90 5.47 9.16 25.10
C LYS A 90 6.32 8.87 23.86
N LEU A 91 6.53 7.60 23.51
CA LEU A 91 7.27 7.20 22.31
C LEU A 91 6.57 7.63 21.02
N TRP A 92 5.25 7.42 20.92
CA TRP A 92 4.47 7.84 19.77
C TRP A 92 4.53 9.36 19.57
N VAL A 93 4.27 10.13 20.64
CA VAL A 93 4.36 11.59 20.61
C VAL A 93 5.76 12.04 20.17
N GLY A 94 6.83 11.43 20.70
CA GLY A 94 8.20 11.73 20.30
C GLY A 94 8.45 11.48 18.80
N MET A 95 7.92 10.37 18.26
CA MET A 95 8.00 10.07 16.83
C MET A 95 7.18 11.03 15.97
N THR A 96 5.98 11.41 16.42
CA THR A 96 5.14 12.41 15.74
C THR A 96 5.87 13.75 15.62
N TRP A 97 6.52 14.20 16.69
CA TRP A 97 7.35 15.40 16.67
C TRP A 97 8.57 15.24 15.75
N CYS A 98 9.23 14.08 15.75
CA CYS A 98 10.35 13.79 14.85
C CYS A 98 9.94 13.79 13.37
N LEU A 99 8.73 13.34 13.01
CA LEU A 99 8.27 13.30 11.61
C LEU A 99 7.70 14.64 11.14
N THR A 100 7.16 15.45 12.07
CA THR A 100 6.52 16.75 11.77
C THR A 100 7.38 17.95 12.21
N TRP A 101 8.66 17.72 12.50
CA TRP A 101 9.59 18.74 13.04
C TRP A 101 9.76 19.96 12.12
N TRP A 102 9.69 19.74 10.80
CA TRP A 102 9.81 20.75 9.76
C TRP A 102 8.56 21.61 9.59
N ILE A 103 7.49 21.31 10.34
CA ILE A 103 6.26 22.12 10.40
C ILE A 103 6.22 22.79 11.78
N PRO A 104 6.70 24.04 11.91
CA PRO A 104 6.61 24.79 13.17
C PRO A 104 5.16 24.99 13.61
N THR A 105 4.93 24.99 14.92
CA THR A 105 3.59 25.19 15.51
C THR A 105 2.97 26.52 15.11
N ILE A 106 3.80 27.56 14.89
CA ILE A 106 3.37 28.88 14.41
C ILE A 106 2.59 28.76 13.09
N PHE A 107 3.05 27.96 12.13
CA PHE A 107 2.37 27.78 10.84
C PHE A 107 1.04 27.03 10.99
N ILE A 108 0.98 26.05 11.90
CA ILE A 108 -0.25 25.31 12.18
C ILE A 108 -1.31 26.24 12.81
N ALA A 109 -0.89 27.12 13.73
CA ALA A 109 -1.76 28.09 14.37
C ALA A 109 -2.24 29.19 13.41
N THR A 110 -1.35 29.74 12.58
CA THR A 110 -1.65 30.88 11.69
C THR A 110 -2.25 30.49 10.35
N CYS A 111 -1.63 29.58 9.60
CA CYS A 111 -2.14 29.14 8.30
C CYS A 111 -3.22 28.07 8.42
N GLY A 112 -3.11 27.19 9.42
CA GLY A 112 -4.09 26.13 9.66
C GLY A 112 -5.30 26.55 10.48
N ARG A 113 -5.31 27.78 11.03
CA ARG A 113 -6.34 28.29 11.96
C ARG A 113 -6.64 27.36 13.15
N MET A 114 -5.70 26.49 13.50
CA MET A 114 -5.82 25.56 14.62
C MET A 114 -5.12 26.17 15.83
N LYS A 115 -5.84 27.01 16.60
CA LYS A 115 -5.26 27.70 17.76
C LYS A 115 -5.00 26.77 18.95
N ARG A 116 -5.83 25.75 19.14
CA ARG A 116 -5.77 24.86 20.31
C ARG A 116 -4.68 23.78 20.24
N PRO A 117 -3.92 23.51 21.32
CA PRO A 117 -2.80 22.58 21.32
C PRO A 117 -3.21 21.11 21.15
N ASP A 118 -4.38 20.72 21.64
CA ASP A 118 -4.95 19.38 21.48
C ASP A 118 -5.28 19.07 20.00
N ILE A 119 -5.89 20.04 19.31
CA ILE A 119 -6.19 19.97 17.87
C ILE A 119 -4.89 19.92 17.06
N GLN A 120 -3.90 20.75 17.41
CA GLN A 120 -2.59 20.75 16.75
C GLN A 120 -1.88 19.40 16.91
N MET A 121 -1.89 18.81 18.12
CA MET A 121 -1.30 17.49 18.36
C MET A 121 -2.02 16.40 17.56
N ALA A 122 -3.36 16.39 17.58
CA ALA A 122 -4.14 15.45 16.79
C ALA A 122 -3.85 15.57 15.29
N TRP A 123 -3.75 16.80 14.77
CA TRP A 123 -3.37 17.05 13.38
C TRP A 123 -1.96 16.51 13.07
N ARG A 124 -0.98 16.79 13.93
CA ARG A 124 0.40 16.27 13.76
C ARG A 124 0.42 14.75 13.74
N GLU A 125 -0.36 14.08 14.59
CA GLU A 125 -0.46 12.61 14.61
C GLU A 125 -1.02 12.07 13.29
N LYS A 126 -2.03 12.72 12.71
CA LYS A 126 -2.58 12.35 11.40
C LYS A 126 -1.56 12.56 10.27
N VAL A 127 -0.84 13.68 10.27
CA VAL A 127 0.20 13.95 9.27
C VAL A 127 1.36 12.95 9.39
N ALA A 128 1.80 12.64 10.61
CA ALA A 128 2.83 11.63 10.85
C ALA A 128 2.42 10.25 10.32
N LEU A 129 1.16 9.84 10.49
CA LEU A 129 0.63 8.62 9.89
C LEU A 129 0.69 8.66 8.36
N CYS A 130 0.25 9.75 7.74
CA CYS A 130 0.34 9.92 6.27
C CYS A 130 1.79 9.85 5.77
N LEU A 131 2.73 10.46 6.48
CA LEU A 131 4.17 10.40 6.16
C LEU A 131 4.71 8.97 6.28
N CYS A 132 4.36 8.23 7.34
CA CYS A 132 4.75 6.83 7.48
C CYS A 132 4.23 6.00 6.30
N ILE A 133 2.95 6.15 5.93
CA ILE A 133 2.35 5.46 4.79
C ILE A 133 3.11 5.79 3.49
N PHE A 134 3.40 7.06 3.25
CA PHE A 134 4.17 7.49 2.10
C PHE A 134 5.58 6.88 2.08
N LEU A 135 6.30 6.90 3.21
CA LEU A 135 7.66 6.36 3.31
C LEU A 135 7.70 4.85 3.08
N PHE A 136 6.76 4.10 3.66
CA PHE A 136 6.66 2.65 3.41
C PHE A 136 6.33 2.36 1.94
N SER A 137 5.42 3.15 1.34
CA SER A 137 5.07 3.00 -0.07
C SER A 137 6.27 3.31 -0.98
N ALA A 138 7.02 4.38 -0.69
CA ALA A 138 8.24 4.74 -1.41
C ALA A 138 9.33 3.67 -1.27
N ALA A 139 9.49 3.09 -0.08
CA ALA A 139 10.43 2.00 0.15
C ALA A 139 10.09 0.75 -0.68
N ILE A 140 8.80 0.41 -0.79
CA ILE A 140 8.33 -0.69 -1.65
C ILE A 140 8.62 -0.39 -3.13
N ILE A 141 8.34 0.82 -3.59
CA ILE A 141 8.65 1.23 -4.98
C ILE A 141 10.16 1.16 -5.24
N ALA A 142 10.99 1.64 -4.30
CA ALA A 142 12.43 1.56 -4.42
C ALA A 142 12.91 0.09 -4.48
N PHE A 143 12.33 -0.80 -3.69
CA PHE A 143 12.62 -2.23 -3.75
C PHE A 143 12.23 -2.87 -5.09
N ILE A 144 11.10 -2.49 -5.67
CA ILE A 144 10.61 -3.09 -6.94
C ILE A 144 11.32 -2.50 -8.16
N VAL A 145 11.60 -1.19 -8.18
CA VAL A 145 12.08 -0.48 -9.38
C VAL A 145 13.57 -0.16 -9.31
N VAL A 146 14.07 0.33 -8.18
CA VAL A 146 15.45 0.83 -8.07
C VAL A 146 16.43 -0.31 -7.87
N LEU A 147 16.09 -1.30 -7.03
CA LEU A 147 16.97 -2.43 -6.73
C LEU A 147 17.36 -3.23 -7.98
N PRO A 148 16.45 -3.56 -8.94
CA PRO A 148 16.85 -4.25 -10.16
C PRO A 148 17.78 -3.45 -11.05
N ILE A 149 17.56 -2.15 -11.17
CA ILE A 149 18.42 -1.27 -11.97
C ILE A 149 19.81 -1.16 -11.35
N LEU A 150 19.91 -1.16 -10.01
CA LEU A 150 21.18 -1.13 -9.29
C LEU A 150 21.96 -2.45 -9.43
N LEU A 151 21.27 -3.60 -9.33
CA LEU A 151 21.90 -4.92 -9.40
C LEU A 151 22.24 -5.34 -10.83
N CYS A 152 21.41 -4.97 -11.80
CA CYS A 152 21.56 -5.29 -13.22
C CYS A 152 21.31 -4.02 -14.07
N PRO A 153 22.35 -3.19 -14.29
CA PRO A 153 22.19 -2.00 -15.10
C PRO A 153 21.82 -2.35 -16.54
N ARG A 154 21.06 -1.47 -17.20
CA ARG A 154 20.65 -1.67 -18.59
C ARG A 154 21.87 -1.73 -19.51
N VAL A 155 21.98 -2.83 -20.25
CA VAL A 155 23.00 -3.03 -21.28
C VAL A 155 22.34 -3.23 -22.64
N TYR A 156 22.94 -2.63 -23.68
CA TYR A 156 22.46 -2.73 -25.06
C TYR A 156 23.26 -3.81 -25.80
N LEU A 157 22.87 -5.06 -25.57
CA LEU A 157 23.50 -6.26 -26.12
C LEU A 157 22.52 -6.95 -27.06
N TYR A 158 23.04 -7.41 -28.20
CA TYR A 158 22.31 -8.21 -29.18
C TYR A 158 22.97 -9.58 -29.27
N ALA A 159 22.23 -10.66 -29.04
CA ALA A 159 22.69 -11.98 -29.43
C ALA A 159 22.84 -12.05 -30.96
N PRO A 160 23.76 -12.88 -31.50
CA PRO A 160 24.01 -12.98 -32.95
C PRO A 160 22.76 -13.21 -33.79
N ASN A 161 21.78 -13.93 -33.26
CA ASN A 161 20.50 -14.17 -33.92
C ASN A 161 19.53 -12.98 -33.84
N GLU A 162 19.61 -12.12 -32.82
CA GLU A 162 18.66 -11.03 -32.60
C GLU A 162 18.75 -9.97 -33.70
N TYR A 163 19.96 -9.57 -34.12
CA TYR A 163 20.08 -8.55 -35.17
C TYR A 163 19.80 -9.08 -36.58
N THR A 164 19.84 -10.40 -36.78
CA THR A 164 19.63 -11.05 -38.10
C THR A 164 18.19 -10.98 -38.59
N TYR A 165 17.22 -10.70 -37.71
CA TYR A 165 15.82 -10.48 -38.07
C TYR A 165 15.57 -9.12 -38.74
N HIS A 166 16.50 -8.17 -38.57
CA HIS A 166 16.40 -6.80 -39.11
C HIS A 166 17.04 -6.72 -40.51
N GLN A 167 16.48 -7.46 -41.45
CA GLN A 167 16.98 -7.55 -42.84
C GLN A 167 16.54 -6.39 -43.73
N GLY A 168 15.60 -5.58 -43.26
CA GLY A 168 15.01 -4.50 -44.01
C GLY A 168 13.82 -4.88 -44.87
N ASN A 169 12.96 -3.89 -45.13
CA ASN A 169 11.89 -3.98 -46.12
C ASN A 169 12.24 -3.25 -47.43
N ALA A 170 11.43 -3.41 -48.48
CA ALA A 170 11.62 -2.72 -49.76
C ALA A 170 11.64 -1.17 -49.64
N GLY A 171 11.11 -0.61 -48.55
CA GLY A 171 11.13 0.83 -48.24
C GLY A 171 12.41 1.32 -47.53
N GLY A 172 13.34 0.43 -47.20
CA GLY A 172 14.59 0.76 -46.53
C GLY A 172 14.49 0.93 -45.00
N ASP A 173 13.41 0.48 -44.38
CA ASP A 173 13.23 0.53 -42.93
C ASP A 173 13.68 -0.79 -42.28
N ASP A 174 14.13 -0.71 -41.02
CA ASP A 174 14.55 -1.83 -40.17
C ASP A 174 15.73 -2.67 -40.70
N ILE A 175 16.84 -2.02 -41.05
CA ILE A 175 18.05 -2.64 -41.61
C ILE A 175 19.18 -2.52 -40.61
N TYR A 176 19.53 -3.61 -39.94
CA TYR A 176 20.66 -3.63 -39.01
C TYR A 176 21.85 -4.35 -39.64
N MET A 177 23.06 -3.90 -39.33
CA MET A 177 24.28 -4.53 -39.78
C MET A 177 25.26 -4.62 -38.61
N ALA A 178 25.97 -5.74 -38.50
CA ALA A 178 27.06 -5.89 -37.56
C ALA A 178 28.40 -5.56 -38.25
N ILE A 179 29.20 -4.69 -37.62
CA ILE A 179 30.54 -4.32 -38.07
C ILE A 179 31.48 -4.40 -36.87
N TYR A 180 32.45 -5.31 -36.91
CA TYR A 180 33.43 -5.60 -35.85
C TYR A 180 32.78 -5.70 -34.45
N GLY A 181 31.68 -6.46 -34.38
CA GLY A 181 30.94 -6.71 -33.14
C GLY A 181 30.07 -5.56 -32.63
N VAL A 182 29.83 -4.53 -33.43
CA VAL A 182 28.90 -3.43 -33.12
C VAL A 182 27.72 -3.47 -34.08
N VAL A 183 26.50 -3.40 -33.53
CA VAL A 183 25.25 -3.38 -34.30
C VAL A 183 24.86 -1.94 -34.60
N TYR A 184 24.70 -1.64 -35.89
CA TYR A 184 24.25 -0.35 -36.39
C TYR A 184 22.92 -0.49 -37.11
N ASP A 185 22.00 0.41 -36.82
CA ASP A 185 20.78 0.66 -37.59
C ASP A 185 21.12 1.64 -38.72
N VAL A 186 21.12 1.13 -39.94
CA VAL A 186 21.51 1.87 -41.14
C VAL A 186 20.30 2.25 -41.99
N SER A 187 19.06 2.10 -41.50
CA SER A 187 17.84 2.41 -42.27
C SER A 187 17.80 3.85 -42.81
N ASN A 188 18.29 4.82 -42.04
CA ASN A 188 18.39 6.19 -42.54
C ASN A 188 19.59 6.39 -43.47
N PHE A 189 20.67 5.63 -43.25
CA PHE A 189 21.90 5.73 -44.04
C PHE A 189 21.72 5.16 -45.46
N VAL A 190 20.96 4.08 -45.64
CA VAL A 190 20.73 3.49 -46.96
C VAL A 190 19.96 4.41 -47.92
N ARG A 191 19.25 5.41 -47.38
CA ARG A 191 18.54 6.44 -48.15
C ARG A 191 19.46 7.59 -48.59
N THR A 192 20.56 7.79 -47.89
CA THR A 192 21.60 8.74 -48.27
C THR A 192 22.60 8.03 -49.18
N GLY A 193 22.49 8.25 -50.49
CA GLY A 193 23.40 7.62 -51.46
C GLY A 193 24.88 7.78 -51.06
N HIS A 194 25.62 6.68 -51.07
CA HIS A 194 27.05 6.62 -50.73
C HIS A 194 27.83 5.83 -51.80
N GLY A 195 29.16 5.91 -51.78
CA GLY A 195 30.01 5.14 -52.70
C GLY A 195 30.21 5.73 -54.11
N GLN A 196 30.10 7.05 -54.29
CA GLN A 196 30.42 7.67 -55.59
C GLN A 196 31.92 7.58 -55.90
N SER A 197 32.24 6.93 -57.03
CA SER A 197 33.53 6.97 -57.71
C SER A 197 33.37 7.63 -59.08
N ALA A 198 34.46 8.04 -59.74
CA ALA A 198 34.44 8.71 -61.05
C ALA A 198 33.75 7.89 -62.18
N THR A 199 33.44 6.61 -61.93
CA THR A 199 32.90 5.65 -62.90
C THR A 199 31.63 4.92 -62.43
N THR A 200 31.12 5.15 -61.22
CA THR A 200 29.97 4.41 -60.66
C THR A 200 28.91 5.33 -60.04
N ASN A 201 27.64 5.01 -60.29
CA ASN A 201 26.50 5.66 -59.63
C ASN A 201 26.52 5.38 -58.11
N ALA A 202 25.88 6.26 -57.33
CA ALA A 202 25.70 6.05 -55.90
C ALA A 202 24.92 4.76 -55.62
N VAL A 203 25.29 4.05 -54.54
CA VAL A 203 24.65 2.80 -54.11
C VAL A 203 23.17 3.06 -53.78
N SER A 204 22.27 2.22 -54.28
CA SER A 204 20.83 2.35 -54.04
C SER A 204 20.39 1.63 -52.75
N THR A 205 19.20 1.97 -52.23
CA THR A 205 18.61 1.28 -51.07
C THR A 205 18.49 -0.23 -51.30
N SER A 206 18.09 -0.66 -52.50
CA SER A 206 17.96 -2.07 -52.86
C SER A 206 19.29 -2.83 -52.85
N ASP A 207 20.38 -2.16 -53.19
CA ASP A 207 21.73 -2.76 -53.16
C ASP A 207 22.21 -2.98 -51.72
N MET A 208 21.69 -2.22 -50.76
CA MET A 208 22.05 -2.33 -49.35
C MET A 208 21.22 -3.38 -48.59
N LEU A 209 20.04 -3.75 -49.09
CA LEU A 209 19.18 -4.75 -48.46
C LEU A 209 19.84 -6.14 -48.36
N GLN A 210 20.70 -6.50 -49.32
CA GLN A 210 21.40 -7.80 -49.31
C GLN A 210 22.36 -7.98 -48.12
N TYR A 211 22.71 -6.87 -47.45
CA TYR A 211 23.60 -6.81 -46.30
C TYR A 211 22.84 -6.66 -44.97
N GLY A 212 21.52 -6.46 -45.02
CA GLY A 212 20.68 -6.36 -43.84
C GLY A 212 20.69 -7.65 -43.03
N GLY A 213 20.74 -7.52 -41.71
CA GLY A 213 20.81 -8.65 -40.78
C GLY A 213 22.12 -9.45 -40.82
N LYS A 214 23.16 -8.98 -41.51
CA LYS A 214 24.44 -9.71 -41.66
C LYS A 214 25.59 -9.03 -40.92
N ASP A 215 26.63 -9.83 -40.63
CA ASP A 215 27.95 -9.31 -40.28
C ASP A 215 28.70 -8.94 -41.56
N VAL A 216 28.94 -7.64 -41.73
CA VAL A 216 29.58 -7.06 -42.92
C VAL A 216 31.01 -6.59 -42.65
N SER A 217 31.62 -7.07 -41.56
CA SER A 217 33.01 -6.71 -41.20
C SER A 217 34.01 -7.00 -42.33
N HIS A 218 33.76 -8.06 -43.11
CA HIS A 218 34.59 -8.43 -44.26
C HIS A 218 34.57 -7.38 -45.39
N LEU A 219 33.56 -6.51 -45.46
CA LEU A 219 33.50 -5.39 -46.41
C LEU A 219 34.39 -4.22 -45.99
N PHE A 220 34.89 -4.20 -44.75
CA PHE A 220 35.72 -3.13 -44.19
C PHE A 220 37.09 -3.66 -43.75
N PRO A 221 37.88 -4.28 -44.65
CA PRO A 221 39.19 -4.84 -44.30
C PRO A 221 40.10 -3.76 -43.70
N GLN A 222 40.73 -4.11 -42.57
CA GLN A 222 41.58 -3.19 -41.82
C GLN A 222 43.03 -3.21 -42.32
N PRO A 223 43.67 -2.05 -42.54
CA PRO A 223 45.10 -1.96 -42.85
C PRO A 223 45.92 -2.39 -41.63
N LEU A 224 46.55 -3.57 -41.70
CA LEU A 224 47.20 -4.20 -40.55
C LEU A 224 48.31 -3.35 -39.91
N PRO A 225 49.26 -2.72 -40.63
CA PRO A 225 50.31 -1.93 -39.98
C PRO A 225 49.77 -0.71 -39.21
N GLU A 226 48.69 -0.12 -39.70
CA GLU A 226 48.07 1.06 -39.10
C GLU A 226 47.19 0.69 -37.90
N ARG A 227 46.57 -0.51 -37.92
CA ARG A 227 45.68 -1.01 -36.85
C ARG A 227 46.37 -1.87 -35.81
N CYS A 228 47.54 -2.40 -36.13
CA CYS A 228 48.37 -3.24 -35.27
C CYS A 228 49.80 -2.66 -35.09
N PRO A 229 49.94 -1.39 -34.66
CA PRO A 229 51.25 -0.77 -34.51
C PRO A 229 52.10 -1.55 -33.50
N GLY A 230 53.35 -1.84 -33.86
CA GLY A 230 54.26 -2.62 -33.03
C GLY A 230 54.12 -4.14 -33.18
N VAL A 231 53.05 -4.65 -33.81
CA VAL A 231 52.82 -6.08 -34.05
C VAL A 231 53.02 -6.43 -35.53
N VAL A 232 52.46 -5.62 -36.44
CA VAL A 232 52.61 -5.77 -37.89
C VAL A 232 53.31 -4.52 -38.43
N GLN A 233 54.40 -4.71 -39.18
CA GLN A 233 55.18 -3.61 -39.76
C GLN A 233 55.18 -3.61 -41.28
N ASP A 234 54.83 -4.74 -41.90
CA ASP A 234 54.87 -4.91 -43.35
C ASP A 234 53.53 -4.49 -43.98
N PRO A 235 53.52 -3.46 -44.84
CA PRO A 235 52.30 -2.95 -45.48
C PRO A 235 51.73 -3.87 -46.56
N LEU A 236 52.45 -4.92 -46.95
CA LEU A 236 52.06 -5.85 -48.00
C LEU A 236 51.41 -7.14 -47.47
N ILE A 237 51.13 -7.24 -46.15
CA ILE A 237 50.45 -8.40 -45.57
C ILE A 237 48.93 -8.14 -45.53
N PRO A 238 48.12 -8.72 -46.43
CA PRO A 238 46.67 -8.66 -46.32
C PRO A 238 46.16 -9.68 -45.28
N LEU A 239 45.01 -9.37 -44.68
CA LEU A 239 44.16 -10.37 -44.03
C LEU A 239 43.18 -10.91 -45.07
N GLU A 240 43.25 -12.20 -45.38
CA GLU A 240 42.32 -12.85 -46.31
C GLU A 240 41.10 -13.36 -45.56
N PHE A 241 39.91 -13.07 -46.09
CA PHE A 241 38.63 -13.49 -45.52
C PHE A 241 38.16 -14.78 -46.20
N ASN A 242 37.81 -15.78 -45.39
CA ASN A 242 37.24 -17.04 -45.89
C ASN A 242 35.72 -16.89 -46.06
N THR A 243 35.29 -16.13 -47.07
CA THR A 243 33.86 -15.87 -47.35
C THR A 243 33.47 -16.40 -48.73
N THR A 244 32.34 -17.09 -48.81
CA THR A 244 31.72 -17.55 -50.07
C THR A 244 30.90 -16.45 -50.76
N GLU A 245 30.59 -15.36 -50.07
CA GLU A 245 29.93 -14.21 -50.68
C GLU A 245 30.93 -13.44 -51.55
N PRO A 246 30.67 -13.25 -52.85
CA PRO A 246 31.50 -12.38 -53.66
C PRO A 246 31.43 -10.99 -53.06
N ALA A 247 32.57 -10.45 -52.66
CA ALA A 247 32.65 -9.16 -51.97
C ALA A 247 32.12 -7.96 -52.80
N GLY A 248 31.77 -8.22 -54.08
CA GLY A 248 31.08 -7.30 -54.98
C GLY A 248 31.83 -5.98 -55.14
N ASN A 249 31.08 -4.92 -55.47
CA ASN A 249 31.57 -3.54 -55.48
C ASN A 249 31.54 -2.90 -54.07
N GLY A 250 31.28 -3.67 -53.02
CA GLY A 250 31.01 -3.17 -51.67
C GLY A 250 32.21 -3.11 -50.72
N ILE A 251 33.40 -3.53 -51.16
CA ILE A 251 34.61 -3.50 -50.32
C ILE A 251 35.14 -2.07 -50.19
N HIS A 252 35.38 -1.65 -48.95
CA HIS A 252 35.95 -0.36 -48.61
C HIS A 252 37.42 -0.50 -48.19
N LEU A 253 38.31 -0.60 -49.19
CA LEU A 253 39.77 -0.62 -48.97
C LEU A 253 40.26 0.77 -48.51
N SER A 254 40.80 0.84 -47.29
CA SER A 254 41.21 2.09 -46.65
C SER A 254 42.69 2.12 -46.23
N GLY A 255 43.23 3.32 -45.99
CA GLY A 255 44.63 3.51 -45.62
C GLY A 255 45.58 2.97 -46.70
N SER A 256 46.61 2.24 -46.27
CA SER A 256 47.59 1.58 -47.15
C SER A 256 46.99 0.58 -48.15
N LEU A 257 45.75 0.11 -47.94
CA LEU A 257 45.07 -0.83 -48.86
C LEU A 257 44.33 -0.10 -49.99
N SER A 258 44.17 1.22 -49.93
CA SER A 258 43.35 1.96 -50.90
C SER A 258 44.01 1.99 -52.28
N PRO A 259 43.32 1.56 -53.36
CA PRO A 259 43.89 1.54 -54.71
C PRO A 259 44.05 2.94 -55.33
N VAL A 260 43.37 3.95 -54.77
CA VAL A 260 43.36 5.32 -55.27
C VAL A 260 43.90 6.26 -54.17
N PRO A 261 45.19 6.65 -54.23
CA PRO A 261 45.84 7.46 -53.21
C PRO A 261 45.23 8.86 -53.01
N SER A 262 44.53 9.39 -54.01
CA SER A 262 43.83 10.69 -53.95
C SER A 262 42.44 10.61 -53.33
N SER A 263 41.92 9.41 -53.06
CA SER A 263 40.58 9.23 -52.51
C SER A 263 40.53 9.55 -51.01
N ASN A 264 39.35 9.92 -50.50
CA ASN A 264 39.15 10.08 -49.06
C ASN A 264 39.42 8.78 -48.26
N MET A 265 39.31 7.60 -48.90
CA MET A 265 39.57 6.30 -48.29
C MET A 265 41.05 6.01 -48.08
N ALA A 266 41.96 6.67 -48.80
CA ALA A 266 43.41 6.53 -48.62
C ALA A 266 43.91 7.08 -47.27
N LYS A 267 43.05 7.75 -46.48
CA LYS A 267 43.41 8.20 -45.13
C LYS A 267 43.47 7.00 -44.17
N PRO A 268 44.55 6.84 -43.37
CA PRO A 268 44.70 5.72 -42.44
C PRO A 268 43.53 5.52 -41.46
N ASN A 269 42.96 6.64 -40.97
CA ASN A 269 41.86 6.62 -40.00
C ASN A 269 40.46 6.65 -40.63
N TRP A 270 40.32 6.47 -41.94
CA TRP A 270 39.04 6.63 -42.64
C TRP A 270 37.91 5.80 -42.00
N PHE A 271 38.14 4.52 -41.71
CA PHE A 271 37.13 3.65 -41.08
C PHE A 271 36.68 4.18 -39.72
N GLN A 272 37.62 4.61 -38.89
CA GLN A 272 37.32 5.18 -37.57
C GLN A 272 36.52 6.47 -37.70
N ASP A 273 36.88 7.35 -38.63
CA ASP A 273 36.25 8.66 -38.76
C ASP A 273 34.88 8.61 -39.45
N ARG A 274 34.74 7.77 -40.48
CA ARG A 274 33.57 7.74 -41.37
C ARG A 274 32.56 6.66 -41.06
N VAL A 275 33.00 5.54 -40.47
CA VAL A 275 32.09 4.49 -40.02
C VAL A 275 31.85 4.68 -38.53
N VAL A 276 32.86 4.45 -37.69
CA VAL A 276 32.66 4.41 -36.23
C VAL A 276 32.21 5.76 -35.66
N ASN A 277 33.00 6.83 -35.81
CA ASN A 277 32.74 8.13 -35.20
C ASN A 277 31.48 8.78 -35.80
N ARG A 278 31.32 8.74 -37.12
CA ARG A 278 30.17 9.31 -37.82
C ARG A 278 28.87 8.58 -37.46
N PHE A 279 28.84 7.25 -37.50
CA PHE A 279 27.61 6.48 -37.22
C PHE A 279 27.21 6.65 -35.75
N ASN A 280 28.18 6.70 -34.83
CA ASN A 280 27.91 7.02 -33.43
C ASN A 280 27.32 8.43 -33.27
N SER A 281 27.89 9.44 -33.92
CA SER A 281 27.38 10.83 -33.85
C SER A 281 25.98 11.00 -34.46
N MET A 282 25.61 10.13 -35.39
CA MET A 282 24.30 10.12 -36.05
C MET A 282 23.26 9.25 -35.32
N GLY A 283 23.64 8.62 -34.21
CA GLY A 283 22.73 7.77 -33.43
C GLY A 283 22.41 6.41 -34.09
N TYR A 284 23.24 5.95 -35.04
CA TYR A 284 23.03 4.66 -35.72
C TYR A 284 23.46 3.47 -34.86
N LYS A 285 24.36 3.66 -33.90
CA LYS A 285 24.80 2.58 -32.99
C LYS A 285 23.65 2.16 -32.06
N LYS A 286 23.26 0.89 -32.13
CA LYS A 286 22.22 0.31 -31.26
C LYS A 286 22.79 -0.50 -30.10
N GLY A 287 23.88 -1.22 -30.31
CA GLY A 287 24.44 -2.09 -29.29
C GLY A 287 25.69 -2.83 -29.73
N GLN A 288 26.12 -3.80 -28.92
CA GLN A 288 27.22 -4.71 -29.26
C GLN A 288 26.68 -6.13 -29.43
N VAL A 289 27.32 -6.90 -30.30
CA VAL A 289 27.05 -8.32 -30.44
C VAL A 289 27.58 -9.03 -29.18
N ALA A 290 26.75 -9.84 -28.55
CA ALA A 290 27.05 -10.49 -27.29
C ALA A 290 26.98 -12.01 -27.41
N PHE A 291 28.00 -12.69 -26.89
CA PHE A 291 28.14 -14.14 -26.95
C PHE A 291 28.17 -14.73 -25.54
N THR A 292 27.56 -15.90 -25.33
CA THR A 292 27.76 -16.67 -24.10
C THR A 292 28.98 -17.56 -24.22
N LEU A 293 29.59 -17.94 -23.09
CA LEU A 293 30.71 -18.90 -23.09
C LEU A 293 30.34 -20.23 -23.75
N ASP A 294 29.10 -20.69 -23.57
CA ASP A 294 28.60 -21.91 -24.20
C ASP A 294 28.58 -21.79 -25.73
N MET A 295 28.17 -20.63 -26.27
CA MET A 295 28.23 -20.38 -27.72
C MET A 295 29.66 -20.39 -28.23
N LEU A 296 30.60 -19.74 -27.53
CA LEU A 296 32.01 -19.75 -27.94
C LEU A 296 32.59 -21.18 -27.97
N ALA A 297 32.27 -21.99 -26.96
CA ALA A 297 32.71 -23.37 -26.88
C ALA A 297 32.09 -24.25 -27.96
N ASP A 298 30.82 -24.03 -28.29
CA ASP A 298 30.10 -24.74 -29.34
C ASP A 298 30.63 -24.39 -30.72
N ASP A 299 30.80 -23.10 -31.03
CA ASP A 299 31.29 -22.64 -32.34
C ASP A 299 32.75 -23.06 -32.56
N ALA A 300 33.57 -23.08 -31.51
CA ALA A 300 34.94 -23.59 -31.59
C ALA A 300 34.99 -25.10 -31.91
N LYS A 301 34.06 -25.89 -31.36
CA LYS A 301 34.02 -27.36 -31.57
C LYS A 301 33.32 -27.76 -32.86
N LYS A 302 32.18 -27.14 -33.17
CA LYS A 302 31.28 -27.53 -34.27
C LYS A 302 31.68 -26.87 -35.59
N GLU A 303 32.02 -25.59 -35.55
CA GLU A 303 32.37 -24.80 -36.74
C GLU A 303 33.87 -24.61 -36.92
N ASN A 304 34.69 -25.17 -36.02
CA ASN A 304 36.16 -25.01 -35.99
C ASN A 304 36.58 -23.53 -35.96
N LYS A 305 35.73 -22.68 -35.35
CA LYS A 305 36.01 -21.25 -35.19
C LYS A 305 37.14 -21.04 -34.20
N ARG A 306 38.06 -20.14 -34.54
CA ARG A 306 39.23 -19.81 -33.73
C ARG A 306 38.89 -18.64 -32.82
N TRP A 307 37.98 -18.88 -31.89
CA TRP A 307 37.44 -17.85 -30.98
C TRP A 307 38.10 -17.91 -29.61
N SER A 308 38.24 -16.75 -28.96
CA SER A 308 38.68 -16.67 -27.57
C SER A 308 38.08 -15.45 -26.89
N LEU A 309 37.72 -15.62 -25.61
CA LEU A 309 37.38 -14.51 -24.74
C LEU A 309 38.64 -14.03 -24.01
N ILE A 310 38.89 -12.72 -24.03
CA ILE A 310 39.95 -12.06 -23.26
C ILE A 310 39.34 -10.81 -22.62
N GLY A 311 39.32 -10.77 -21.29
CA GLY A 311 38.53 -9.83 -20.51
C GLY A 311 37.04 -10.03 -20.76
N ASN A 312 36.37 -8.98 -21.25
CA ASN A 312 34.95 -9.02 -21.63
C ASN A 312 34.75 -9.00 -23.16
N GLU A 313 35.81 -9.18 -23.94
CA GLU A 313 35.79 -9.04 -25.40
C GLU A 313 36.07 -10.37 -26.09
N VAL A 314 35.30 -10.62 -27.14
CA VAL A 314 35.38 -11.84 -27.94
C VAL A 314 36.13 -11.54 -29.24
N PHE A 315 37.13 -12.37 -29.52
CA PHE A 315 38.01 -12.23 -30.69
C PHE A 315 37.93 -13.47 -31.57
N ASP A 316 38.01 -13.28 -32.89
CA ASP A 316 38.02 -14.33 -33.90
C ASP A 316 39.28 -14.26 -34.78
N LEU A 317 40.15 -15.27 -34.66
CA LEU A 317 41.34 -15.42 -35.49
C LEU A 317 41.16 -16.38 -36.67
N SER A 318 39.94 -16.80 -37.01
CA SER A 318 39.70 -17.79 -38.07
C SER A 318 40.27 -17.35 -39.42
N ASN A 319 40.09 -16.07 -39.78
CA ASN A 319 40.64 -15.49 -41.00
C ASN A 319 42.17 -15.34 -40.96
N TYR A 320 42.75 -15.12 -39.77
CA TYR A 320 44.20 -15.12 -39.59
C TYR A 320 44.80 -16.49 -39.89
N PHE A 321 44.24 -17.56 -39.31
CA PHE A 321 44.69 -18.93 -39.57
C PHE A 321 44.42 -19.38 -41.01
N PHE A 322 43.33 -18.92 -41.62
CA PHE A 322 43.06 -19.14 -43.04
C PHE A 322 44.15 -18.51 -43.92
N THR A 323 44.51 -17.25 -43.66
CA THR A 323 45.59 -16.54 -44.37
C THR A 323 46.91 -17.27 -44.18
N LEU A 324 47.23 -17.71 -42.96
CA LEU A 324 48.44 -18.46 -42.64
C LEU A 324 48.52 -19.82 -43.35
N THR A 325 47.36 -20.46 -43.58
CA THR A 325 47.29 -21.73 -44.33
C THR A 325 47.59 -21.54 -45.82
N ARG A 326 47.17 -20.40 -46.40
CA ARG A 326 47.42 -20.06 -47.81
C ARG A 326 48.84 -19.54 -48.04
N HIS A 327 49.41 -18.86 -47.04
CA HIS A 327 50.76 -18.30 -47.07
C HIS A 327 51.58 -18.80 -45.86
N PRO A 328 52.04 -20.07 -45.88
CA PRO A 328 52.78 -20.62 -44.76
C PRO A 328 54.10 -19.87 -44.57
N ALA A 329 54.51 -19.68 -43.31
CA ALA A 329 55.76 -19.00 -42.98
C ALA A 329 56.96 -19.84 -43.44
N THR A 330 57.58 -19.46 -44.57
CA THR A 330 58.70 -20.20 -45.16
C THR A 330 60.08 -19.77 -44.65
N GLY A 331 60.15 -18.67 -43.89
CA GLY A 331 61.43 -18.14 -43.36
C GLY A 331 62.42 -17.67 -44.44
N ALA A 332 61.97 -17.59 -45.70
CA ALA A 332 62.81 -17.20 -46.83
C ALA A 332 62.97 -15.67 -46.88
N ALA A 333 64.16 -15.21 -47.30
CA ALA A 333 64.41 -13.79 -47.51
C ALA A 333 63.44 -13.21 -48.55
N ASN A 334 62.87 -12.03 -48.28
CA ASN A 334 61.87 -11.33 -49.10
C ASN A 334 60.46 -11.96 -49.15
N VAL A 335 60.12 -12.88 -48.24
CA VAL A 335 58.73 -13.34 -48.04
C VAL A 335 58.15 -12.65 -46.80
N PRO A 336 57.00 -11.96 -46.90
CA PRO A 336 56.34 -11.36 -45.74
C PRO A 336 56.04 -12.38 -44.64
N ASN A 337 56.21 -12.01 -43.37
CA ASN A 337 55.94 -12.90 -42.24
C ASN A 337 54.45 -12.90 -41.88
N TYR A 338 53.68 -13.85 -42.43
CA TYR A 338 52.27 -14.04 -42.13
C TYR A 338 52.01 -14.57 -40.70
N ALA A 339 53.03 -15.04 -39.97
CA ALA A 339 52.94 -15.51 -38.59
C ALA A 339 53.17 -14.38 -37.55
N TYR A 340 52.59 -13.20 -37.78
CA TYR A 340 52.89 -11.98 -37.01
C TYR A 340 52.32 -11.91 -35.58
N LEU A 341 51.33 -12.73 -35.21
CA LEU A 341 50.77 -12.75 -33.84
C LEU A 341 51.61 -13.58 -32.84
N GLY A 342 52.56 -14.37 -33.35
CA GLY A 342 53.42 -15.24 -32.55
C GLY A 342 52.73 -16.51 -32.03
N PRO A 343 53.52 -17.53 -31.64
CA PRO A 343 52.99 -18.85 -31.27
C PRO A 343 52.17 -18.82 -29.98
N GLY A 344 52.51 -17.94 -29.03
CA GLY A 344 51.80 -17.83 -27.75
C GLY A 344 50.35 -17.38 -27.92
N ILE A 345 50.06 -16.46 -28.85
CA ILE A 345 48.68 -16.08 -29.19
C ILE A 345 48.03 -17.15 -30.03
N ALA A 346 48.72 -17.70 -31.02
CA ALA A 346 48.16 -18.74 -31.86
C ALA A 346 47.64 -19.94 -31.05
N ASP A 347 48.35 -20.31 -29.98
CA ASP A 347 47.96 -21.40 -29.06
C ASP A 347 46.65 -21.11 -28.31
N LEU A 348 46.42 -19.86 -27.86
CA LEU A 348 45.17 -19.48 -27.18
C LEU A 348 43.94 -19.70 -28.06
N PHE A 349 44.09 -19.47 -29.37
CA PHE A 349 42.99 -19.55 -30.33
C PHE A 349 42.93 -20.89 -31.07
N THR A 350 43.84 -21.83 -30.77
CA THR A 350 43.84 -23.19 -31.33
C THR A 350 43.60 -24.23 -30.25
N SER A 351 44.52 -24.35 -29.27
CA SER A 351 44.45 -25.33 -28.18
C SER A 351 43.40 -24.98 -27.13
N TYR A 352 43.16 -23.68 -26.89
CA TYR A 352 42.20 -23.18 -25.91
C TYR A 352 41.02 -22.42 -26.54
N ALA A 353 40.72 -22.72 -27.81
CA ALA A 353 39.62 -22.07 -28.53
C ALA A 353 38.27 -22.28 -27.80
N GLY A 354 37.45 -21.23 -27.78
CA GLY A 354 36.12 -21.22 -27.16
C GLY A 354 36.11 -21.07 -25.64
N GLN A 355 37.25 -20.77 -25.01
CA GLN A 355 37.37 -20.59 -23.56
C GLN A 355 37.64 -19.13 -23.16
N ASP A 356 37.48 -18.84 -21.87
CA ASP A 356 38.03 -17.64 -21.25
C ASP A 356 39.54 -17.80 -21.04
N ASN A 357 40.30 -17.08 -21.86
CA ASN A 357 41.76 -17.12 -21.85
C ASN A 357 42.36 -15.83 -21.27
N THR A 358 41.59 -15.04 -20.51
CA THR A 358 42.05 -13.79 -19.90
C THR A 358 43.32 -13.99 -19.06
N ASP A 359 43.29 -14.95 -18.15
CA ASP A 359 44.44 -15.24 -17.28
C ASP A 359 45.62 -15.80 -18.06
N ARG A 360 45.35 -16.63 -19.08
CA ARG A 360 46.40 -17.20 -19.94
C ARG A 360 47.08 -16.12 -20.79
N PHE A 361 46.31 -15.18 -21.33
CA PHE A 361 46.83 -14.03 -22.05
C PHE A 361 47.72 -13.16 -21.14
N ASN A 362 47.27 -12.89 -19.92
CA ASN A 362 48.01 -12.07 -18.96
C ASN A 362 49.28 -12.75 -18.43
N ASN A 363 49.32 -14.07 -18.34
CA ASN A 363 50.45 -14.78 -17.76
C ASN A 363 51.46 -15.28 -18.81
N ASN A 364 51.00 -15.74 -19.98
CA ASN A 364 51.83 -16.45 -20.95
C ASN A 364 52.44 -15.57 -22.04
N ILE A 365 51.93 -14.35 -22.23
CA ILE A 365 52.47 -13.42 -23.24
C ILE A 365 53.55 -12.55 -22.62
N GLN A 366 54.77 -12.69 -23.13
CA GLN A 366 55.96 -11.96 -22.70
C GLN A 366 56.69 -11.32 -23.88
N PRO A 367 57.35 -10.16 -23.71
CA PRO A 367 57.37 -9.34 -22.49
C PRO A 367 56.02 -8.67 -22.21
N ALA A 368 55.72 -8.38 -20.94
CA ALA A 368 54.45 -7.79 -20.52
C ALA A 368 54.12 -6.45 -21.20
N GLU A 369 55.14 -5.67 -21.55
CA GLU A 369 55.04 -4.38 -22.25
C GLU A 369 54.46 -4.50 -23.67
N PHE A 370 54.52 -5.68 -24.28
CA PHE A 370 53.96 -5.94 -25.60
C PHE A 370 52.45 -6.20 -25.58
N ARG A 371 51.88 -6.60 -24.42
CA ARG A 371 50.47 -6.99 -24.30
C ARG A 371 49.49 -5.88 -24.70
N PRO A 372 49.68 -4.60 -24.34
CA PRO A 372 48.76 -3.54 -24.76
C PRO A 372 48.74 -3.33 -26.27
N ALA A 373 49.90 -3.36 -26.94
CA ALA A 373 49.99 -3.23 -28.40
C ALA A 373 49.28 -4.41 -29.10
N LEU A 374 49.47 -5.61 -28.58
CA LEU A 374 48.84 -6.83 -29.07
C LEU A 374 47.33 -6.86 -28.85
N LEU A 375 46.86 -6.49 -27.65
CA LEU A 375 45.44 -6.41 -27.34
C LEU A 375 44.75 -5.32 -28.18
N ASN A 376 45.42 -4.20 -28.44
CA ASN A 376 44.91 -3.17 -29.34
C ASN A 376 44.81 -3.68 -30.79
N CYS A 377 45.80 -4.44 -31.26
CA CYS A 377 45.72 -5.10 -32.56
C CYS A 377 44.51 -6.05 -32.64
N LEU A 378 44.32 -6.90 -31.63
CA LEU A 378 43.17 -7.81 -31.52
C LEU A 378 41.84 -7.03 -31.53
N ARG A 379 41.74 -5.93 -30.78
CA ARG A 379 40.55 -5.06 -30.74
C ARG A 379 40.23 -4.40 -32.06
N ASN A 380 41.24 -3.91 -32.75
CA ASN A 380 41.04 -3.14 -33.97
C ASN A 380 40.72 -4.02 -35.17
N VAL A 381 41.20 -5.26 -35.19
CA VAL A 381 41.13 -6.13 -36.39
C VAL A 381 40.27 -7.38 -36.19
N PHE A 382 40.31 -7.98 -34.99
CA PHE A 382 39.79 -9.33 -34.76
C PHE A 382 38.61 -9.38 -33.78
N LYS A 383 38.14 -8.24 -33.26
CA LYS A 383 37.01 -8.20 -32.34
C LYS A 383 35.70 -8.50 -33.08
N VAL A 384 34.92 -9.43 -32.52
CA VAL A 384 33.60 -9.83 -33.05
C VAL A 384 32.45 -9.56 -32.08
N GLY A 385 32.74 -9.27 -30.81
CA GLY A 385 31.71 -8.91 -29.84
C GLY A 385 32.21 -8.85 -28.40
N VAL A 386 31.27 -9.02 -27.47
CA VAL A 386 31.51 -9.00 -26.01
C VAL A 386 30.83 -10.19 -25.33
N LEU A 387 31.20 -10.46 -24.07
CA LEU A 387 30.54 -11.48 -23.25
C LEU A 387 29.11 -11.04 -22.88
N ASP A 388 28.14 -11.94 -23.03
CA ASP A 388 26.75 -11.70 -22.60
C ASP A 388 26.62 -11.82 -21.07
N THR A 389 26.47 -10.68 -20.40
CA THR A 389 26.31 -10.60 -18.94
C THR A 389 24.86 -10.64 -18.47
N ARG A 390 23.87 -10.74 -19.37
CA ARG A 390 22.43 -10.71 -19.01
C ARG A 390 22.02 -11.88 -18.12
N LYS A 391 22.62 -13.05 -18.32
CA LYS A 391 22.42 -14.25 -17.49
C LYS A 391 23.44 -14.37 -16.34
N SER A 392 24.12 -13.28 -15.99
CA SER A 392 25.03 -13.30 -14.84
C SER A 392 24.25 -13.54 -13.54
N THR A 393 24.93 -14.11 -12.54
CA THR A 393 24.35 -14.38 -11.22
C THR A 393 23.74 -13.13 -10.58
N ARG A 394 24.35 -11.95 -10.79
CA ARG A 394 23.85 -10.66 -10.29
C ARG A 394 22.49 -10.30 -10.87
N CYS A 395 22.30 -10.50 -12.17
CA CYS A 395 21.04 -10.21 -12.85
C CYS A 395 19.96 -11.23 -12.52
N LEU A 396 20.29 -12.52 -12.49
CA LEU A 396 19.36 -13.59 -12.13
C LEU A 396 18.84 -13.46 -10.70
N VAL A 397 19.71 -13.10 -9.75
CA VAL A 397 19.29 -12.87 -8.36
C VAL A 397 18.22 -11.79 -8.27
N SER A 398 18.35 -10.68 -9.02
CA SER A 398 17.34 -9.63 -9.02
C SER A 398 16.00 -10.10 -9.60
N GLU A 399 16.03 -10.86 -10.69
CA GLU A 399 14.83 -11.37 -11.35
C GLU A 399 14.08 -12.36 -10.43
N TYR A 400 14.79 -13.34 -9.87
CA TYR A 400 14.19 -14.32 -8.97
C TYR A 400 13.75 -13.72 -7.64
N LEU A 401 14.45 -12.72 -7.11
CA LEU A 401 14.05 -12.02 -5.89
C LEU A 401 12.67 -11.38 -6.06
N LEU A 402 12.48 -10.59 -7.13
CA LEU A 402 11.18 -9.95 -7.39
C LEU A 402 10.07 -10.98 -7.62
N LEU A 403 10.34 -12.01 -8.42
CA LEU A 403 9.39 -13.08 -8.68
C LEU A 403 8.96 -13.77 -7.38
N SER A 404 9.92 -14.12 -6.51
CA SER A 404 9.66 -14.80 -5.24
C SER A 404 8.77 -13.95 -4.32
N THR A 405 9.05 -12.65 -4.19
CA THR A 405 8.23 -11.74 -3.36
C THR A 405 6.82 -11.57 -3.90
N SER A 406 6.66 -11.55 -5.23
CA SER A 406 5.36 -11.43 -5.90
C SER A 406 4.53 -12.69 -5.68
N ILE A 407 5.14 -13.87 -5.79
CA ILE A 407 4.49 -15.16 -5.50
C ILE A 407 4.02 -15.21 -4.05
N ILE A 408 4.86 -14.81 -3.09
CA ILE A 408 4.49 -14.79 -1.67
C ILE A 408 3.28 -13.86 -1.45
N LEU A 409 3.28 -12.67 -2.03
CA LEU A 409 2.19 -11.71 -1.89
C LEU A 409 0.87 -12.28 -2.45
N VAL A 410 0.89 -12.86 -3.66
CA VAL A 410 -0.29 -13.49 -4.26
C VAL A 410 -0.80 -14.64 -3.39
N ILE A 411 0.09 -15.49 -2.88
CA ILE A 411 -0.29 -16.60 -1.98
C ILE A 411 -0.95 -16.07 -0.71
N VAL A 412 -0.41 -15.04 -0.08
CA VAL A 412 -0.97 -14.46 1.15
C VAL A 412 -2.34 -13.84 0.88
N ILE A 413 -2.50 -13.09 -0.22
CA ILE A 413 -3.79 -12.49 -0.59
C ILE A 413 -4.82 -13.58 -0.90
N LEU A 414 -4.44 -14.59 -1.69
CA LEU A 414 -5.33 -15.69 -2.04
C LEU A 414 -5.74 -16.49 -0.80
N ALA A 415 -4.80 -16.77 0.11
CA ALA A 415 -5.10 -17.45 1.37
C ALA A 415 -6.06 -16.63 2.23
N LYS A 416 -5.85 -15.31 2.36
CA LYS A 416 -6.76 -14.40 3.07
C LYS A 416 -8.16 -14.42 2.46
N PHE A 417 -8.25 -14.31 1.14
CA PHE A 417 -9.51 -14.31 0.42
C PHE A 417 -10.26 -15.63 0.62
N LEU A 418 -9.61 -16.78 0.36
CA LEU A 418 -10.23 -18.10 0.51
C LEU A 418 -10.64 -18.38 1.95
N ALA A 419 -9.85 -17.96 2.93
CA ALA A 419 -10.15 -18.15 4.33
C ALA A 419 -11.34 -17.28 4.79
N ALA A 420 -11.48 -16.07 4.23
CA ALA A 420 -12.59 -15.19 4.52
C ALA A 420 -13.90 -15.59 3.80
N LEU A 421 -13.87 -16.50 2.81
CA LEU A 421 -15.07 -17.03 2.18
C LEU A 421 -15.87 -17.90 3.15
N GLN A 422 -16.97 -17.35 3.67
CA GLN A 422 -17.92 -18.08 4.51
C GLN A 422 -18.97 -18.80 3.64
N LEU A 423 -18.62 -19.97 3.09
CA LEU A 423 -19.53 -20.80 2.27
C LEU A 423 -20.63 -21.54 3.07
N GLY A 424 -21.03 -21.01 4.23
CA GLY A 424 -22.05 -21.60 5.11
C GLY A 424 -23.47 -21.14 4.75
N SER A 425 -24.47 -21.97 5.06
CA SER A 425 -25.87 -21.55 4.94
C SER A 425 -26.23 -20.54 6.05
N ARG A 426 -26.91 -19.45 5.67
CA ARG A 426 -27.45 -18.47 6.61
C ARG A 426 -28.65 -19.08 7.34
N ARG A 427 -28.42 -19.75 8.47
CA ARG A 427 -29.49 -20.22 9.35
C ARG A 427 -30.18 -19.03 10.02
N SER A 428 -31.48 -19.13 10.27
CA SER A 428 -32.18 -18.19 11.14
C SER A 428 -31.54 -18.24 12.53
N PRO A 429 -31.28 -17.10 13.17
CA PRO A 429 -30.75 -17.11 14.53
C PRO A 429 -31.79 -17.72 15.50
N GLU A 430 -31.28 -18.29 16.59
CA GLU A 430 -32.12 -18.72 17.71
C GLU A 430 -32.63 -17.49 18.46
N ASP A 431 -33.85 -17.56 19.00
CA ASP A 431 -34.40 -16.51 19.83
C ASP A 431 -33.79 -16.58 21.23
N HIS A 432 -33.24 -15.47 21.70
CA HIS A 432 -32.62 -15.36 23.02
C HIS A 432 -33.34 -14.34 23.90
N ASP A 433 -33.24 -14.50 25.22
CA ASP A 433 -33.98 -13.73 26.22
C ASP A 433 -33.07 -12.90 27.15
N LYS A 434 -31.85 -12.60 26.69
CA LYS A 434 -30.83 -11.87 27.43
C LYS A 434 -31.15 -10.38 27.50
N PHE A 435 -30.84 -9.73 28.62
CA PHE A 435 -31.03 -8.28 28.74
C PHE A 435 -29.89 -7.51 28.06
N ILE A 436 -30.24 -6.58 27.17
CA ILE A 436 -29.30 -5.85 26.32
C ILE A 436 -29.59 -4.35 26.34
N ILE A 437 -28.53 -3.55 26.45
CA ILE A 437 -28.59 -2.10 26.28
C ILE A 437 -28.13 -1.75 24.86
N CYS A 438 -28.98 -1.09 24.09
CA CYS A 438 -28.64 -0.52 22.78
C CYS A 438 -28.22 0.95 22.98
N GLN A 439 -26.92 1.18 23.10
CA GLN A 439 -26.35 2.50 23.32
C GLN A 439 -26.19 3.26 22.00
N VAL A 440 -26.71 4.49 21.97
CA VAL A 440 -26.64 5.41 20.82
C VAL A 440 -26.10 6.77 21.27
N PRO A 441 -24.79 7.04 21.14
CA PRO A 441 -24.25 8.39 21.33
C PRO A 441 -24.57 9.25 20.10
N CYS A 442 -25.11 10.44 20.32
CA CYS A 442 -25.39 11.44 19.28
C CYS A 442 -24.83 12.81 19.67
N TYR A 443 -24.53 13.64 18.69
CA TYR A 443 -23.99 14.99 18.84
C TYR A 443 -24.66 16.02 17.94
N THR A 444 -24.59 15.84 16.61
CA THR A 444 -25.08 16.82 15.62
C THR A 444 -25.87 16.18 14.48
N GLU A 445 -26.28 14.92 14.65
CA GLU A 445 -27.02 14.17 13.64
C GLU A 445 -28.41 14.77 13.41
N GLY A 446 -28.94 14.59 12.19
CA GLY A 446 -30.24 15.09 11.78
C GLY A 446 -31.39 14.15 12.17
N GLU A 447 -32.62 14.61 11.92
CA GLU A 447 -33.83 13.85 12.24
C GLU A 447 -33.92 12.53 11.48
N ASP A 448 -33.67 12.54 10.16
CA ASP A 448 -33.80 11.34 9.33
C ASP A 448 -32.84 10.22 9.77
N SER A 449 -31.58 10.56 10.06
CA SER A 449 -30.58 9.60 10.52
C SER A 449 -30.90 9.05 11.91
N LEU A 450 -31.26 9.93 12.85
CA LEU A 450 -31.63 9.51 14.21
C LEU A 450 -32.89 8.66 14.22
N ARG A 451 -33.91 9.04 13.46
CA ARG A 451 -35.16 8.29 13.32
C ARG A 451 -34.91 6.92 12.72
N SER A 452 -34.15 6.84 11.63
CA SER A 452 -33.76 5.56 11.00
C SER A 452 -33.06 4.62 12.00
N THR A 453 -32.14 5.15 12.80
CA THR A 453 -31.43 4.38 13.84
C THR A 453 -32.39 3.91 14.94
N ILE A 454 -33.17 4.81 15.54
CA ILE A 454 -34.09 4.50 16.64
C ILE A 454 -35.17 3.50 16.20
N ASP A 455 -35.79 3.73 15.05
CA ASP A 455 -36.82 2.86 14.46
C ASP A 455 -36.25 1.46 14.17
N SER A 456 -35.01 1.39 13.67
CA SER A 456 -34.34 0.11 13.40
C SER A 456 -34.01 -0.69 14.67
N LEU A 457 -33.70 -0.01 15.78
CA LEU A 457 -33.50 -0.64 17.08
C LEU A 457 -34.82 -1.10 17.70
N ALA A 458 -35.90 -0.34 17.49
CA ALA A 458 -37.23 -0.67 17.95
C ALA A 458 -37.79 -1.90 17.22
N SER A 459 -37.54 -2.03 15.91
CA SER A 459 -38.02 -3.13 15.05
C SER A 459 -37.13 -4.39 15.03
N LEU A 460 -36.10 -4.47 15.87
CA LEU A 460 -35.28 -5.70 15.98
C LEU A 460 -36.14 -6.90 16.38
N HIS A 461 -35.88 -8.05 15.74
CA HIS A 461 -36.45 -9.34 16.12
C HIS A 461 -35.80 -9.81 17.42
N TYR A 462 -36.27 -9.27 18.54
CA TYR A 462 -35.84 -9.55 19.89
C TYR A 462 -36.98 -9.20 20.85
N ASP A 463 -37.06 -9.83 22.03
CA ASP A 463 -38.10 -9.47 23.01
C ASP A 463 -37.94 -8.00 23.45
N ASP A 464 -38.96 -7.19 23.19
CA ASP A 464 -39.00 -5.76 23.55
C ASP A 464 -38.78 -5.50 25.03
N LYS A 465 -39.16 -6.44 25.92
CA LYS A 465 -38.97 -6.33 27.37
C LYS A 465 -37.52 -6.57 27.81
N ARG A 466 -36.68 -7.09 26.91
CA ARG A 466 -35.29 -7.45 27.17
C ARG A 466 -34.30 -6.47 26.54
N LYS A 467 -34.76 -5.51 25.73
CA LYS A 467 -33.92 -4.47 25.12
C LYS A 467 -34.23 -3.09 25.70
N LEU A 468 -33.19 -2.28 25.90
CA LEU A 468 -33.30 -0.89 26.32
C LEU A 468 -32.58 0.00 25.32
N ILE A 469 -33.26 1.00 24.76
CA ILE A 469 -32.61 2.02 23.93
C ILE A 469 -32.02 3.10 24.85
N PHE A 470 -30.70 3.26 24.87
CA PHE A 470 -29.99 4.21 25.72
C PHE A 470 -29.29 5.28 24.87
N ILE A 471 -29.94 6.42 24.71
CA ILE A 471 -29.46 7.52 23.87
C ILE A 471 -28.69 8.52 24.73
N ILE A 472 -27.54 8.98 24.25
CA ILE A 472 -26.70 9.97 24.96
C ILE A 472 -26.43 11.14 24.02
N CYS A 473 -27.06 12.28 24.27
CA CYS A 473 -26.83 13.50 23.52
C CYS A 473 -25.63 14.25 24.13
N ASP A 474 -24.53 14.33 23.37
CA ASP A 474 -23.24 14.90 23.80
C ASP A 474 -23.18 16.43 23.67
N GLY A 475 -23.99 17.07 24.50
CA GLY A 475 -24.15 18.52 24.52
C GLY A 475 -25.50 18.95 23.97
N ASN A 476 -25.90 20.18 24.30
CA ASN A 476 -27.12 20.79 23.79
C ASN A 476 -26.82 21.64 22.55
N ILE A 477 -26.45 20.98 21.45
CA ILE A 477 -25.90 21.63 20.24
C ILE A 477 -26.84 21.48 19.05
N VAL A 478 -26.91 22.53 18.23
CA VAL A 478 -27.58 22.52 16.92
C VAL A 478 -26.58 22.12 15.85
N GLY A 479 -26.85 20.98 15.20
CA GLY A 479 -26.05 20.52 14.07
C GLY A 479 -26.19 21.40 12.83
N SER A 480 -25.18 21.41 11.96
CA SER A 480 -25.24 22.16 10.70
C SER A 480 -26.39 21.64 9.83
N GLY A 481 -27.31 22.52 9.45
CA GLY A 481 -28.49 22.16 8.65
C GLY A 481 -29.70 21.69 9.46
N ASN A 482 -29.58 21.59 10.79
CA ASN A 482 -30.71 21.32 11.67
C ASN A 482 -31.35 22.63 12.15
N ASP A 483 -32.66 22.59 12.38
CA ASP A 483 -33.47 23.71 12.88
C ASP A 483 -33.53 23.78 14.42
N ARG A 484 -33.20 22.67 15.10
CA ARG A 484 -33.26 22.52 16.56
C ARG A 484 -32.10 21.69 17.11
N PRO A 485 -31.81 21.78 18.42
CA PRO A 485 -30.72 21.02 19.04
C PRO A 485 -30.93 19.51 18.92
N THR A 486 -29.85 18.73 18.78
CA THR A 486 -29.89 17.27 18.69
C THR A 486 -30.65 16.59 19.84
N PRO A 487 -30.54 17.02 21.11
CA PRO A 487 -31.39 16.51 22.18
C PRO A 487 -32.89 16.70 21.90
N ARG A 488 -33.27 17.84 21.34
CA ARG A 488 -34.67 18.14 21.01
C ARG A 488 -35.17 17.22 19.90
N ILE A 489 -34.37 17.03 18.86
CA ILE A 489 -34.68 16.09 17.75
C ILE A 489 -34.93 14.68 18.30
N ALA A 490 -34.02 14.17 19.14
CA ALA A 490 -34.16 12.84 19.72
C ALA A 490 -35.43 12.71 20.59
N LEU A 491 -35.72 13.71 21.43
CA LEU A 491 -36.93 13.73 22.27
C LEU A 491 -38.22 13.84 21.45
N ASP A 492 -38.20 14.57 20.34
CA ASP A 492 -39.33 14.69 19.40
C ASP A 492 -39.63 13.36 18.71
N ILE A 493 -38.59 12.62 18.26
CA ILE A 493 -38.74 11.29 17.68
C ILE A 493 -39.41 10.34 18.69
N LEU A 494 -39.01 10.41 19.95
CA LEU A 494 -39.51 9.57 21.05
C LEU A 494 -40.86 10.02 21.62
N GLY A 495 -41.43 11.14 21.13
CA GLY A 495 -42.74 11.64 21.55
C GLY A 495 -42.77 12.28 22.94
N VAL A 496 -41.65 12.80 23.44
CA VAL A 496 -41.60 13.49 24.75
C VAL A 496 -42.23 14.89 24.67
N ASP A 497 -43.14 15.20 25.59
CA ASP A 497 -43.79 16.51 25.67
C ASP A 497 -42.73 17.63 25.80
N PRO A 498 -42.70 18.63 24.89
CA PRO A 498 -41.80 19.77 25.00
C PRO A 498 -41.86 20.55 26.31
N LYS A 499 -42.97 20.45 27.07
CA LYS A 499 -43.10 21.11 28.38
C LYS A 499 -42.44 20.33 29.52
N TYR A 500 -42.15 19.05 29.31
CA TYR A 500 -41.52 18.22 30.33
C TYR A 500 -40.03 18.53 30.39
N ASP A 501 -39.59 19.15 31.50
CA ASP A 501 -38.19 19.48 31.74
C ASP A 501 -37.70 18.96 33.10
N PRO A 502 -36.98 17.82 33.14
CA PRO A 502 -36.47 17.23 34.37
C PRO A 502 -35.26 18.03 34.92
N PRO A 503 -35.02 17.95 36.25
CA PRO A 503 -33.90 18.66 36.87
C PRO A 503 -32.55 18.15 36.36
N SER A 504 -31.59 19.06 36.19
CA SER A 504 -30.22 18.68 35.83
C SER A 504 -29.48 18.11 37.04
N ARG A 505 -28.66 17.08 36.80
CA ARG A 505 -27.89 16.37 37.82
C ARG A 505 -26.41 16.39 37.48
N ALA A 506 -25.57 16.68 38.46
CA ALA A 506 -24.13 16.70 38.29
C ALA A 506 -23.55 15.29 38.10
N PHE A 507 -22.51 15.20 37.27
CA PHE A 507 -21.68 14.01 37.11
C PHE A 507 -20.26 14.40 36.68
N LYS A 508 -19.36 13.42 36.68
CA LYS A 508 -17.97 13.61 36.26
C LYS A 508 -17.79 13.10 34.83
N SER A 509 -17.33 13.97 33.94
CA SER A 509 -16.93 13.64 32.56
C SER A 509 -15.43 13.33 32.45
N VAL A 510 -15.06 12.59 31.40
CA VAL A 510 -13.70 12.35 30.92
C VAL A 510 -13.20 13.62 30.23
N ALA A 511 -12.80 14.60 31.03
CA ALA A 511 -12.29 15.88 30.60
C ALA A 511 -11.16 16.35 31.54
N GLU A 512 -10.57 17.51 31.25
CA GLU A 512 -9.53 18.12 32.08
C GLU A 512 -10.05 19.39 32.77
N GLY A 513 -9.49 19.72 33.93
CA GLY A 513 -9.83 20.94 34.68
C GLY A 513 -11.32 21.08 35.03
N GLY A 514 -11.84 22.30 34.89
CA GLY A 514 -13.23 22.64 35.22
C GLY A 514 -14.27 21.92 34.35
N LYS A 515 -13.88 21.45 33.15
CA LYS A 515 -14.73 20.72 32.22
C LYS A 515 -15.06 19.30 32.68
N GLN A 516 -14.42 18.80 33.75
CA GLN A 516 -14.76 17.53 34.40
C GLN A 516 -16.13 17.55 35.05
N LEU A 517 -16.56 18.70 35.58
CA LEU A 517 -17.90 18.84 36.11
C LEU A 517 -18.87 19.05 34.95
N ASN A 518 -19.80 18.13 34.79
CA ASN A 518 -20.83 18.22 33.77
C ASN A 518 -22.21 17.98 34.42
N TYR A 519 -23.26 18.48 33.79
CA TYR A 519 -24.63 18.30 34.23
C TYR A 519 -25.41 17.56 33.15
N GLY A 520 -26.26 16.62 33.56
CA GLY A 520 -27.11 15.85 32.65
C GLY A 520 -28.57 15.93 33.04
N LYS A 521 -29.45 15.93 32.06
CA LYS A 521 -30.89 15.70 32.23
C LYS A 521 -31.24 14.31 31.74
N ILE A 522 -32.21 13.66 32.38
CA ILE A 522 -32.60 12.29 32.07
C ILE A 522 -34.08 12.24 31.72
N TYR A 523 -34.37 11.62 30.60
CA TYR A 523 -35.71 11.34 30.12
C TYR A 523 -35.86 9.84 29.96
N SER A 524 -37.04 9.29 30.22
CA SER A 524 -37.32 7.87 30.04
C SER A 524 -38.78 7.66 29.68
N GLY A 525 -39.05 6.57 28.97
CA GLY A 525 -40.41 6.21 28.58
C GLY A 525 -40.45 4.92 27.78
N LEU A 526 -41.56 4.71 27.08
CA LEU A 526 -41.75 3.63 26.14
C LEU A 526 -41.86 4.23 24.74
N TYR A 527 -41.17 3.64 23.77
CA TYR A 527 -41.22 4.03 22.37
C TYR A 527 -42.02 2.98 21.59
N GLU A 528 -43.07 3.43 20.91
CA GLU A 528 -43.94 2.57 20.10
C GLU A 528 -43.64 2.74 18.61
N HIS A 529 -43.29 1.65 17.93
CA HIS A 529 -42.99 1.64 16.50
C HIS A 529 -43.35 0.28 15.88
N GLU A 530 -44.15 0.27 14.81
CA GLU A 530 -44.57 -0.97 14.09
C GLU A 530 -45.10 -2.11 15.00
N GLY A 531 -45.78 -1.75 16.11
CA GLY A 531 -46.31 -2.72 17.07
C GLY A 531 -45.30 -3.22 18.11
N HIS A 532 -44.05 -2.76 18.04
CA HIS A 532 -43.05 -2.91 19.09
C HIS A 532 -43.16 -1.81 20.14
N VAL A 533 -42.97 -2.16 21.41
CA VAL A 533 -43.02 -1.20 22.53
C VAL A 533 -41.76 -1.35 23.38
N VAL A 534 -40.78 -0.49 23.14
CA VAL A 534 -39.41 -0.64 23.67
C VAL A 534 -39.12 0.43 24.72
N PRO A 535 -38.60 0.08 25.92
CA PRO A 535 -38.19 1.07 26.89
C PRO A 535 -36.97 1.86 26.41
N TYR A 536 -36.93 3.15 26.71
CA TYR A 536 -35.80 4.02 26.40
C TYR A 536 -35.38 4.89 27.59
N ILE A 537 -34.11 5.30 27.56
CA ILE A 537 -33.53 6.37 28.37
C ILE A 537 -32.76 7.32 27.45
N VAL A 538 -32.94 8.62 27.65
CA VAL A 538 -32.14 9.68 27.01
C VAL A 538 -31.40 10.45 28.08
N VAL A 539 -30.07 10.50 27.96
CA VAL A 539 -29.20 11.36 28.76
C VAL A 539 -28.78 12.56 27.92
N VAL A 540 -29.16 13.77 28.34
CA VAL A 540 -28.79 15.02 27.67
C VAL A 540 -27.71 15.71 28.47
N LYS A 541 -26.49 15.81 27.93
CA LYS A 541 -25.41 16.56 28.59
C LYS A 541 -25.59 18.05 28.34
N MET A 542 -25.49 18.84 29.40
CA MET A 542 -25.78 20.27 29.42
C MET A 542 -24.55 21.13 29.69
N GLY A 543 -23.44 20.56 30.18
CA GLY A 543 -22.26 21.32 30.57
C GLY A 543 -22.41 21.96 31.95
N ASN A 544 -21.32 22.54 32.43
CA ASN A 544 -21.34 23.43 33.58
C ASN A 544 -22.12 24.71 33.23
N PRO A 545 -22.96 25.29 34.12
CA PRO A 545 -23.64 26.56 33.87
C PRO A 545 -22.76 27.74 33.41
N THR A 546 -21.46 27.69 33.63
CA THR A 546 -20.49 28.70 33.15
C THR A 546 -20.01 28.48 31.72
N GLU A 547 -20.35 27.36 31.08
CA GLU A 547 -19.94 27.05 29.70
C GLU A 547 -20.86 27.72 28.69
N ALA A 548 -20.33 28.69 27.93
CA ALA A 548 -21.04 29.34 26.82
C ALA A 548 -20.83 28.59 25.48
N SER A 549 -19.60 28.15 25.21
CA SER A 549 -19.24 27.48 23.95
C SER A 549 -19.37 25.96 24.08
N ARG A 550 -20.14 25.37 23.17
CA ARG A 550 -20.39 23.91 23.07
C ARG A 550 -20.70 23.23 24.42
N PRO A 551 -21.71 23.71 25.17
CA PRO A 551 -21.97 23.27 26.52
C PRO A 551 -22.23 21.76 26.61
N GLY A 552 -21.47 21.09 27.48
CA GLY A 552 -21.66 19.67 27.80
C GLY A 552 -21.03 18.67 26.82
N ASN A 553 -20.51 19.13 25.68
CA ASN A 553 -19.83 18.28 24.71
C ASN A 553 -18.47 17.83 25.24
N ARG A 554 -18.21 16.51 25.28
CA ARG A 554 -16.91 15.92 25.65
C ARG A 554 -16.45 14.81 24.71
N GLY A 555 -17.12 14.70 23.57
CA GLY A 555 -16.88 13.70 22.56
C GLY A 555 -17.59 12.37 22.84
N LYS A 556 -17.74 11.59 21.76
CA LYS A 556 -18.33 10.25 21.77
C LYS A 556 -17.74 9.32 22.83
N ARG A 557 -16.44 9.44 23.10
CA ARG A 557 -15.74 8.65 24.12
C ARG A 557 -16.31 8.89 25.52
N ASP A 558 -16.49 10.15 25.92
CA ASP A 558 -17.10 10.49 27.21
C ASP A 558 -18.52 9.93 27.33
N SER A 559 -19.31 10.02 26.25
CA SER A 559 -20.65 9.41 26.21
C SER A 559 -20.62 7.90 26.44
N GLN A 560 -19.66 7.19 25.84
CA GLN A 560 -19.50 5.76 26.07
C GLN A 560 -19.09 5.46 27.52
N ILE A 561 -18.08 6.17 28.04
CA ILE A 561 -17.60 5.98 29.42
C ILE A 561 -18.66 6.31 30.46
N LEU A 562 -19.57 7.27 30.21
CA LEU A 562 -20.69 7.57 31.11
C LEU A 562 -21.51 6.32 31.45
N LEU A 563 -21.91 5.55 30.42
CA LEU A 563 -22.68 4.31 30.62
C LEU A 563 -21.82 3.21 31.25
N LEU A 564 -20.56 3.08 30.82
CA LEU A 564 -19.65 2.06 31.36
C LEU A 564 -19.33 2.29 32.84
N SER A 565 -19.08 3.54 33.25
CA SER A 565 -18.92 3.97 34.65
C SER A 565 -20.16 3.65 35.46
N PHE A 566 -21.34 4.01 34.96
CA PHE A 566 -22.59 3.69 35.65
C PHE A 566 -22.74 2.19 35.93
N LEU A 567 -22.51 1.34 34.92
CA LEU A 567 -22.62 -0.11 35.05
C LEU A 567 -21.51 -0.71 35.93
N ASN A 568 -20.29 -0.17 35.88
CA ASN A 568 -19.20 -0.52 36.79
C ASN A 568 -19.60 -0.25 38.25
N ARG A 569 -20.16 0.93 38.54
CA ARG A 569 -20.57 1.30 39.90
C ARG A 569 -21.70 0.42 40.42
N ILE A 570 -22.63 0.04 39.55
CA ILE A 570 -23.67 -0.96 39.89
C ILE A 570 -23.04 -2.30 40.21
N HIS A 571 -22.09 -2.75 39.39
CA HIS A 571 -21.43 -4.05 39.56
C HIS A 571 -20.65 -4.14 40.89
N HIS A 572 -19.94 -3.07 41.25
CA HIS A 572 -19.13 -3.01 42.47
C HIS A 572 -19.86 -2.44 43.69
N ALA A 573 -21.13 -2.03 43.53
CA ALA A 573 -21.92 -1.34 44.56
C ALA A 573 -21.19 -0.12 45.17
N THR A 574 -20.47 0.62 44.34
CA THR A 574 -19.70 1.82 44.77
C THR A 574 -20.56 3.08 44.75
N PRO A 575 -20.17 4.16 45.45
CA PRO A 575 -20.89 5.43 45.43
C PRO A 575 -21.10 5.96 44.01
N MET A 576 -22.33 6.39 43.72
CA MET A 576 -22.75 6.94 42.43
C MET A 576 -22.90 8.47 42.49
N SER A 577 -22.68 9.13 41.36
CA SER A 577 -22.98 10.55 41.17
C SER A 577 -24.50 10.81 41.15
N PRO A 578 -24.94 12.07 41.36
CA PRO A 578 -26.36 12.43 41.26
C PRO A 578 -27.02 12.01 39.95
N LEU A 579 -26.31 12.12 38.81
CA LEU A 579 -26.84 11.67 37.53
C LEU A 579 -26.99 10.14 37.49
N GLU A 580 -25.97 9.40 37.90
CA GLU A 580 -25.99 7.93 37.92
C GLU A 580 -27.09 7.38 38.85
N LEU A 581 -27.34 8.03 39.99
CA LEU A 581 -28.46 7.71 40.88
C LEU A 581 -29.82 7.93 40.19
N GLU A 582 -29.96 9.01 39.43
CA GLU A 582 -31.17 9.29 38.66
C GLU A 582 -31.35 8.27 37.52
N ILE A 583 -30.29 7.87 36.78
CA ILE A 583 -30.35 6.77 35.81
C ILE A 583 -30.86 5.48 36.49
N CYS A 584 -30.33 5.16 37.67
CA CYS A 584 -30.74 3.99 38.44
C CYS A 584 -32.22 4.06 38.85
N HIS A 585 -32.69 5.24 39.27
CA HIS A 585 -34.10 5.47 39.60
C HIS A 585 -35.01 5.27 38.39
N GLN A 586 -34.67 5.86 37.24
CA GLN A 586 -35.47 5.71 36.01
C GLN A 586 -35.53 4.23 35.57
N LEU A 587 -34.41 3.50 35.63
CA LEU A 587 -34.39 2.07 35.28
C LEU A 587 -35.24 1.22 36.23
N ARG A 588 -35.08 1.38 37.55
CA ARG A 588 -35.73 0.52 38.55
C ARG A 588 -37.19 0.88 38.81
N ASN A 589 -37.49 2.16 38.92
CA ASN A 589 -38.79 2.63 39.40
C ASN A 589 -39.75 3.02 38.28
N VAL A 590 -39.24 3.46 37.13
CA VAL A 590 -40.07 3.87 35.99
C VAL A 590 -40.16 2.76 34.95
N ILE A 591 -39.02 2.24 34.49
CA ILE A 591 -38.97 1.15 33.50
C ILE A 591 -39.25 -0.21 34.15
N GLY A 592 -38.82 -0.41 35.41
CA GLY A 592 -39.08 -1.64 36.17
C GLY A 592 -38.06 -2.75 35.96
N VAL A 593 -36.85 -2.45 35.46
CA VAL A 593 -35.77 -3.42 35.23
C VAL A 593 -34.56 -3.05 36.08
N ASP A 594 -34.05 -4.00 36.88
CA ASP A 594 -32.80 -3.75 37.60
C ASP A 594 -31.65 -3.61 36.61
N PRO A 595 -30.87 -2.51 36.65
CA PRO A 595 -29.68 -2.35 35.83
C PRO A 595 -28.70 -3.53 35.91
N ALA A 596 -28.68 -4.24 37.05
CA ALA A 596 -27.86 -5.42 37.26
C ALA A 596 -28.29 -6.66 36.45
N PHE A 597 -29.39 -6.62 35.69
CA PHE A 597 -29.78 -7.72 34.80
C PHE A 597 -29.19 -7.62 33.40
N TYR A 598 -28.78 -6.42 32.94
CA TYR A 598 -28.15 -6.29 31.63
C TYR A 598 -26.85 -7.11 31.56
N GLU A 599 -26.71 -7.89 30.49
CA GLU A 599 -25.57 -8.78 30.25
C GLU A 599 -24.69 -8.29 29.09
N TYR A 600 -25.28 -7.57 28.14
CA TYR A 600 -24.61 -7.07 26.93
C TYR A 600 -24.91 -5.61 26.65
N ILE A 601 -23.99 -4.95 25.95
CA ILE A 601 -24.15 -3.59 25.41
C ILE A 601 -23.91 -3.66 23.91
N LEU A 602 -24.94 -3.34 23.13
CA LEU A 602 -24.83 -3.07 21.70
C LEU A 602 -24.52 -1.58 21.53
N MET A 603 -23.38 -1.25 20.95
CA MET A 603 -22.97 0.11 20.61
C MET A 603 -23.27 0.37 19.14
N VAL A 604 -24.09 1.40 18.88
CA VAL A 604 -24.56 1.78 17.55
C VAL A 604 -24.36 3.27 17.33
N ASP A 605 -23.87 3.66 16.15
CA ASP A 605 -23.77 5.08 15.80
C ASP A 605 -25.15 5.66 15.46
N ALA A 606 -25.33 6.95 15.71
CA ALA A 606 -26.61 7.65 15.51
C ALA A 606 -27.09 7.69 14.05
N ASP A 607 -26.23 7.31 13.09
CA ASP A 607 -26.48 7.20 11.65
C ASP A 607 -26.46 5.74 11.12
N THR A 608 -26.53 4.76 12.01
CA THR A 608 -26.47 3.33 11.64
C THR A 608 -27.84 2.66 11.74
N ARG A 609 -28.35 2.18 10.60
CA ARG A 609 -29.55 1.34 10.55
C ARG A 609 -29.20 -0.12 10.81
N VAL A 610 -29.84 -0.74 11.80
CA VAL A 610 -29.59 -2.15 12.17
C VAL A 610 -30.60 -3.08 11.50
N MET A 611 -30.12 -4.18 10.91
CA MET A 611 -31.00 -5.18 10.29
C MET A 611 -31.72 -6.02 11.36
N PRO A 612 -33.01 -6.40 11.16
CA PRO A 612 -33.85 -6.97 12.22
C PRO A 612 -33.30 -8.22 12.91
N ASP A 613 -32.59 -9.09 12.20
CA ASP A 613 -32.05 -10.35 12.71
C ASP A 613 -30.64 -10.21 13.33
N SER A 614 -30.01 -9.04 13.23
CA SER A 614 -28.61 -8.86 13.58
C SER A 614 -28.33 -9.07 15.07
N LEU A 615 -29.18 -8.52 15.95
CA LEU A 615 -28.98 -8.63 17.40
C LEU A 615 -29.01 -10.09 17.87
N ASN A 616 -30.03 -10.84 17.43
CA ASN A 616 -30.17 -12.26 17.75
C ASN A 616 -28.98 -13.09 17.24
N ARG A 617 -28.45 -12.78 16.05
CA ARG A 617 -27.22 -13.41 15.53
C ARG A 617 -26.00 -13.13 16.39
N MET A 618 -25.80 -11.86 16.75
CA MET A 618 -24.65 -11.44 17.57
C MET A 618 -24.70 -12.12 18.95
N VAL A 619 -25.87 -12.13 19.59
CA VAL A 619 -26.08 -12.80 20.88
C VAL A 619 -25.86 -14.31 20.77
N SER A 620 -26.36 -14.95 19.71
CA SER A 620 -26.12 -16.38 19.44
C SER A 620 -24.61 -16.72 19.41
N CYS A 621 -23.80 -15.89 18.74
CA CYS A 621 -22.36 -16.07 18.69
C CYS A 621 -21.71 -15.93 20.08
N MET A 622 -22.10 -14.92 20.85
CA MET A 622 -21.56 -14.70 22.20
C MET A 622 -21.99 -15.77 23.21
N LEU A 623 -23.17 -16.36 23.05
CA LEU A 623 -23.63 -17.46 23.91
C LEU A 623 -22.93 -18.78 23.56
N ARG A 624 -22.68 -19.02 22.26
CA ARG A 624 -22.00 -20.22 21.79
C ARG A 624 -20.55 -20.31 22.24
N ASP A 625 -19.83 -19.19 22.31
CA ASP A 625 -18.48 -19.12 22.89
C ASP A 625 -18.39 -18.04 23.97
N SER A 626 -18.35 -18.48 25.22
CA SER A 626 -18.25 -17.61 26.40
C SER A 626 -16.95 -16.82 26.49
N ARG A 627 -15.91 -17.19 25.72
CA ARG A 627 -14.64 -16.46 25.64
C ARG A 627 -14.75 -15.21 24.78
N ILE A 628 -15.79 -15.09 23.95
CA ILE A 628 -16.03 -13.88 23.16
C ILE A 628 -16.46 -12.75 24.10
N ILE A 629 -15.59 -11.75 24.20
CA ILE A 629 -15.80 -10.53 25.01
C ILE A 629 -16.50 -9.43 24.21
N GLY A 630 -16.30 -9.41 22.91
CA GLY A 630 -16.94 -8.47 21.99
C GLY A 630 -16.81 -8.97 20.55
N LEU A 631 -17.76 -8.56 19.71
CA LEU A 631 -17.76 -8.85 18.28
C LEU A 631 -18.44 -7.70 17.54
N CYS A 632 -18.09 -7.53 16.27
CA CYS A 632 -18.70 -6.55 15.37
C CYS A 632 -19.55 -7.25 14.32
N GLY A 633 -20.62 -6.59 13.89
CA GLY A 633 -21.38 -7.02 12.73
C GLY A 633 -20.77 -6.49 11.42
N GLU A 634 -21.31 -6.97 10.30
CA GLU A 634 -20.98 -6.43 8.98
C GLU A 634 -21.59 -5.02 8.84
N THR A 635 -20.79 -4.06 8.35
CA THR A 635 -21.25 -2.70 8.05
C THR A 635 -21.19 -2.45 6.55
N GLN A 636 -22.29 -2.00 5.97
CA GLN A 636 -22.43 -1.68 4.55
C GLN A 636 -22.87 -0.23 4.37
N LEU A 637 -22.61 0.34 3.20
CA LEU A 637 -23.03 1.69 2.87
C LEU A 637 -24.44 1.65 2.28
N GLN A 638 -25.31 2.58 2.68
CA GLN A 638 -26.66 2.64 2.12
C GLN A 638 -26.71 3.44 0.80
N ASN A 639 -25.78 4.36 0.58
CA ASN A 639 -25.75 5.31 -0.53
C ASN A 639 -24.68 4.98 -1.59
N GLU A 640 -24.49 3.69 -1.87
CA GLU A 640 -23.42 3.16 -2.73
C GLU A 640 -23.38 3.84 -4.11
N GLU A 641 -24.55 4.09 -4.70
CA GLU A 641 -24.70 4.58 -6.08
C GLU A 641 -24.75 6.11 -6.22
N LEU A 642 -24.57 6.87 -5.14
CA LEU A 642 -24.75 8.33 -5.16
C LEU A 642 -23.67 9.05 -6.00
N SER A 643 -22.43 8.56 -5.96
CA SER A 643 -21.28 9.18 -6.62
C SER A 643 -20.19 8.17 -6.92
N TRP A 644 -19.26 8.52 -7.81
CA TRP A 644 -18.07 7.71 -8.05
C TRP A 644 -17.25 7.46 -6.77
N ALA A 645 -17.28 8.40 -5.82
CA ALA A 645 -16.59 8.26 -4.54
C ALA A 645 -17.28 7.23 -3.62
N THR A 646 -18.61 7.27 -3.50
CA THR A 646 -19.37 6.29 -2.70
C THR A 646 -19.27 4.89 -3.30
N MET A 647 -19.24 4.77 -4.63
CA MET A 647 -19.01 3.49 -5.31
C MET A 647 -17.66 2.87 -4.93
N ILE A 648 -16.59 3.68 -4.86
CA ILE A 648 -15.26 3.21 -4.44
C ILE A 648 -15.26 2.82 -2.95
N GLN A 649 -15.98 3.57 -2.12
CA GLN A 649 -16.06 3.29 -0.68
C GLN A 649 -16.67 1.92 -0.38
N VAL A 650 -17.59 1.40 -1.21
CA VAL A 650 -18.12 0.03 -1.07
C VAL A 650 -16.99 -1.00 -1.02
N TYR A 651 -16.01 -0.88 -1.91
CA TYR A 651 -14.87 -1.78 -1.94
C TYR A 651 -14.01 -1.66 -0.68
N GLU A 652 -13.77 -0.43 -0.20
CA GLU A 652 -13.00 -0.20 1.01
C GLU A 652 -13.70 -0.76 2.25
N TYR A 653 -15.01 -0.53 2.41
CA TYR A 653 -15.82 -1.09 3.49
C TYR A 653 -15.85 -2.62 3.42
N TYR A 654 -16.05 -3.19 2.23
CA TYR A 654 -16.05 -4.64 2.07
C TYR A 654 -14.71 -5.27 2.45
N ILE A 655 -13.57 -4.67 2.05
CA ILE A 655 -12.26 -5.20 2.45
C ILE A 655 -12.00 -5.02 3.94
N SER A 656 -12.24 -3.83 4.48
CA SER A 656 -11.79 -3.46 5.82
C SER A 656 -12.75 -3.87 6.94
N HIS A 657 -14.06 -3.78 6.72
CA HIS A 657 -15.10 -4.10 7.70
C HIS A 657 -15.65 -5.52 7.56
N HIS A 658 -15.51 -6.16 6.40
CA HIS A 658 -16.00 -7.53 6.18
C HIS A 658 -14.84 -8.53 5.99
N LEU A 659 -14.12 -8.49 4.87
CA LEU A 659 -13.12 -9.52 4.51
C LEU A 659 -11.96 -9.63 5.53
N ALA A 660 -11.37 -8.50 5.91
CA ALA A 660 -10.27 -8.47 6.87
C ALA A 660 -10.72 -8.93 8.26
N LYS A 661 -11.92 -8.54 8.69
CA LYS A 661 -12.48 -8.91 10.01
C LYS A 661 -12.86 -10.38 10.06
N ALA A 662 -13.44 -10.91 8.98
CA ALA A 662 -13.67 -12.34 8.83
C ALA A 662 -12.36 -13.12 8.91
N PHE A 663 -11.32 -12.70 8.19
CA PHE A 663 -9.99 -13.33 8.27
C PHE A 663 -9.38 -13.26 9.68
N GLU A 664 -9.40 -12.09 10.32
CA GLU A 664 -8.92 -11.91 11.71
C GLU A 664 -9.65 -12.83 12.68
N SER A 665 -10.98 -12.97 12.54
CA SER A 665 -11.80 -13.82 13.41
C SER A 665 -11.39 -15.30 13.40
N LEU A 666 -10.76 -15.79 12.32
CA LEU A 666 -10.23 -17.16 12.25
C LEU A 666 -9.09 -17.41 13.24
N PHE A 667 -8.37 -16.36 13.63
CA PHE A 667 -7.33 -16.42 14.65
C PHE A 667 -7.88 -16.19 16.07
N GLY A 668 -9.21 -16.07 16.22
CA GLY A 668 -9.88 -15.88 17.51
C GLY A 668 -9.73 -14.47 18.09
N SER A 669 -9.25 -13.50 17.31
CA SER A 669 -9.09 -12.11 17.74
C SER A 669 -9.25 -11.16 16.56
N VAL A 670 -9.91 -10.03 16.81
CA VAL A 670 -10.06 -8.92 15.85
C VAL A 670 -9.23 -7.76 16.34
N THR A 671 -8.43 -7.15 15.46
CA THR A 671 -7.47 -6.10 15.86
C THR A 671 -8.15 -4.80 16.30
N CYS A 672 -9.36 -4.55 15.79
CA CYS A 672 -10.17 -3.38 16.07
C CYS A 672 -11.64 -3.71 15.80
N LEU A 673 -12.52 -3.42 16.76
CA LEU A 673 -13.97 -3.51 16.61
C LEU A 673 -14.51 -2.14 16.17
N PRO A 674 -15.18 -2.02 15.01
CA PRO A 674 -15.80 -0.78 14.56
C PRO A 674 -16.82 -0.28 15.59
N GLY A 675 -16.70 0.99 15.97
CA GLY A 675 -17.57 1.59 16.99
C GLY A 675 -19.05 1.74 16.58
N CYS A 676 -19.35 1.65 15.28
CA CYS A 676 -20.69 1.87 14.72
C CYS A 676 -21.65 0.70 14.86
N PHE A 677 -21.15 -0.54 14.98
CA PHE A 677 -22.00 -1.72 15.13
C PHE A 677 -21.27 -2.88 15.81
N SER A 678 -21.13 -2.78 17.13
CA SER A 678 -20.43 -3.77 17.95
C SER A 678 -21.17 -4.10 19.23
N ILE A 679 -21.13 -5.36 19.64
CA ILE A 679 -21.68 -5.82 20.93
C ILE A 679 -20.54 -6.19 21.87
N TYR A 680 -20.72 -5.86 23.14
CA TYR A 680 -19.77 -6.17 24.21
C TYR A 680 -20.46 -6.89 25.35
N ARG A 681 -19.71 -7.80 25.97
CA ARG A 681 -20.10 -8.47 27.20
C ARG A 681 -19.81 -7.53 28.37
N ILE A 682 -20.79 -7.32 29.23
CA ILE A 682 -20.61 -6.51 30.46
C ILE A 682 -19.70 -7.26 31.44
N ARG A 683 -20.00 -8.54 31.67
CA ARG A 683 -19.30 -9.42 32.63
C ARG A 683 -19.20 -10.85 32.12
N THR A 684 -18.18 -11.58 32.56
CA THR A 684 -17.99 -12.99 32.19
C THR A 684 -19.19 -13.84 32.60
N SER A 685 -19.58 -14.79 31.74
CA SER A 685 -20.67 -15.72 32.06
C SER A 685 -20.35 -16.62 33.25
N VAL A 686 -19.06 -16.91 33.46
CA VAL A 686 -18.54 -17.67 34.60
C VAL A 686 -17.87 -16.71 35.58
N GLY A 687 -18.35 -16.67 36.82
CA GLY A 687 -17.76 -15.88 37.91
C GLY A 687 -18.07 -14.39 37.88
N GLY A 688 -18.83 -13.90 36.89
CA GLY A 688 -19.37 -12.54 36.88
C GLY A 688 -18.32 -11.43 36.88
N ARG A 689 -17.10 -11.68 36.41
CA ARG A 689 -16.01 -10.68 36.43
C ARG A 689 -16.29 -9.59 35.40
N PRO A 690 -16.04 -8.31 35.71
CA PRO A 690 -16.29 -7.21 34.78
C PRO A 690 -15.34 -7.33 33.57
N VAL A 691 -15.86 -7.05 32.37
CA VAL A 691 -15.11 -7.10 31.10
C VAL A 691 -14.99 -5.68 30.55
N ILE A 692 -15.97 -5.21 29.78
CA ILE A 692 -15.96 -3.86 29.21
C ILE A 692 -16.15 -2.77 30.27
N ILE A 693 -16.75 -3.12 31.41
CA ILE A 693 -16.94 -2.24 32.58
C ILE A 693 -15.85 -2.43 33.64
N SER A 694 -14.69 -3.01 33.31
CA SER A 694 -13.60 -3.19 34.28
C SER A 694 -12.94 -1.86 34.65
N ASP A 695 -12.44 -1.76 35.89
CA ASP A 695 -11.75 -0.56 36.37
C ASP A 695 -10.57 -0.17 35.48
N GLY A 696 -9.82 -1.15 34.98
CA GLY A 696 -8.70 -0.91 34.06
C GLY A 696 -9.14 -0.23 32.77
N VAL A 697 -10.25 -0.69 32.16
CA VAL A 697 -10.80 -0.06 30.95
C VAL A 697 -11.25 1.37 31.25
N ILE A 698 -11.92 1.60 32.38
CA ILE A 698 -12.45 2.94 32.73
C ILE A 698 -11.33 3.91 33.11
N GLN A 699 -10.29 3.46 33.81
CA GLN A 699 -9.17 4.30 34.28
C GLN A 699 -8.14 4.62 33.18
N ASP A 700 -8.02 3.76 32.16
CA ASP A 700 -7.16 4.03 31.00
C ASP A 700 -7.69 5.21 30.13
N TYR A 701 -8.94 5.64 30.37
CA TYR A 701 -9.58 6.80 29.75
C TYR A 701 -9.73 7.96 30.73
#